data_AF-A0A397HEC3-F1
#
_entry.id   AF-A0A397HEC3-F1
#
_cell.length_a   1.000
_cell.length_b   1.000
_cell.length_c   1.000
_cell.angle_alpha   90.00
_cell.angle_beta   90.00
_cell.angle_gamma   90.00
#
_symmetry.space_group_name_H-M   'P 1'
#
loop_
_entity.id
_entity.type
_entity.pdbx_description
1 polymer ?
#
loop_
_entity_poly.entity_id
_entity_poly.type
_entity_poly.pdbx_seq_one_letter_code
_entity_poly.pdbx_strand_id
1 'polypeptide(L)'
;MSFNVAGSTNVPVMPPFNLPTVEEVRGYNAEELNGFLKGRLKIDSYIDTLTAQEVDGEAFLELTYEGLKVYGISLGASTKILKLINDIQGEQPIAERPIKKLRIERWESYTASDGHSVELPPQIINMLQSKKFVPDNRIDFQNAFQNLSACKSITLPHLGQEPKHFAEGYQGRTLLVTEQMIDIWDKLSADSDHSIKRVLSGPMGVGKSYISYFLASKAYAEEWPVLYIADASDLNVESSEKAGTAICKYFLTLNKDILTAAELEKIVQFAGNRDPQQVVVTVAEEILDFIRSADRKALLIVDEHGILFEKDPVPLRIHLLSPLMNLNFWGEHYKFARVIFTGTAHARYEREYMKNGQYEFWVIYVGPLQSNVFDILLQLHHVLKRPGIKEEAKKVTNCVPRELIYLVEYIRKLNITITNVNCFQQVLKKFEIERVDKIMVIAQKYYNELPKTEKTRYYDALTSMFIPSKPVVQFEWKFLDLGLIYRYEEGITHYLPLCPPAQKALLKMYMSFDLPENIKNQLRVGSLTGEQFEEALFNRLICRCNTSIQLNTTDLNNNNRNVITLQFNDYDLIKNPQLSLGPGNDKVLGRGFDRYPRFDYMLGPIFIQVSISDFTSHNNKSSTNIRQAFEPMSAQAGISLAQIGGRNQIEIYLDEMYGSSHSAKISSQNKFVVTRNGRHVPGFRIVYIRGSPGTPNHSKKVNEFPDVMHVTFEEIRSQLFPNIV
;
A
#
# COMPACT_ATOMS: atom_id res chain seq x y z
N MET A 1 -83.06 30.75 20.44
CA MET A 1 -82.21 30.70 21.65
C MET A 1 -80.77 30.72 21.13
N SER A 2 -80.19 31.84 20.68
CA SER A 2 -80.03 33.14 21.36
C SER A 2 -79.40 32.87 22.74
N PHE A 3 -78.12 33.13 23.02
CA PHE A 3 -77.29 34.28 22.65
C PHE A 3 -75.79 33.93 22.59
N ASN A 4 -75.07 34.66 21.72
CA ASN A 4 -73.65 35.02 21.85
C ASN A 4 -73.30 35.51 23.27
N VAL A 5 -72.02 35.46 23.65
CA VAL A 5 -71.18 36.55 24.23
C VAL A 5 -69.86 35.87 24.66
N ALA A 6 -68.85 35.91 23.80
CA ALA A 6 -67.66 36.77 23.92
C ALA A 6 -66.76 36.44 25.13
N GLY A 7 -65.70 35.68 24.86
CA GLY A 7 -64.51 35.58 25.70
C GLY A 7 -63.31 36.02 24.86
N SER A 8 -62.90 37.26 25.07
CA SER A 8 -61.83 37.99 24.40
C SER A 8 -60.59 37.15 24.10
N THR A 9 -60.07 37.27 22.86
CA THR A 9 -58.64 37.15 22.57
C THR A 9 -57.88 38.15 23.45
N ASN A 10 -57.51 37.73 24.65
CA ASN A 10 -56.53 38.42 25.47
C ASN A 10 -55.20 37.65 25.36
N VAL A 11 -54.61 37.64 24.16
CA VAL A 11 -53.15 37.64 24.13
C VAL A 11 -52.79 39.02 24.70
N PRO A 12 -52.11 39.11 25.86
CA PRO A 12 -51.65 40.39 26.34
C PRO A 12 -50.77 40.95 25.24
N VAL A 13 -51.22 42.02 24.56
CA VAL A 13 -50.30 42.83 23.76
C VAL A 13 -49.43 43.52 24.79
N MET A 14 -48.37 42.82 25.21
CA MET A 14 -47.37 43.38 26.10
C MET A 14 -46.77 44.59 25.40
N PRO A 15 -46.71 45.76 26.07
CA PRO A 15 -46.02 46.90 25.51
C PRO A 15 -44.56 46.50 25.24
N PRO A 16 -43.94 47.00 24.16
CA PRO A 16 -42.66 46.51 23.66
C PRO A 16 -41.47 46.62 24.63
N PHE A 17 -41.67 47.15 25.84
CA PHE A 17 -40.60 47.56 26.76
C PHE A 17 -40.54 46.83 28.10
N ASN A 18 -41.48 45.94 28.44
CA ASN A 18 -41.35 45.10 29.65
C ASN A 18 -41.10 43.63 29.27
N LEU A 19 -40.06 43.03 29.86
CA LEU A 19 -39.81 41.59 29.81
C LEU A 19 -40.76 40.89 30.81
N PRO A 20 -41.34 39.72 30.46
CA PRO A 20 -42.13 38.94 31.40
C PRO A 20 -41.25 38.42 32.54
N THR A 21 -41.84 38.13 33.70
CA THR A 21 -41.10 37.53 34.82
C THR A 21 -40.79 36.05 34.55
N VAL A 22 -39.82 35.48 35.27
CA VAL A 22 -39.46 34.05 35.16
C VAL A 22 -40.66 33.16 35.43
N GLU A 23 -41.48 33.50 36.42
CA GLU A 23 -42.68 32.77 36.80
C GLU A 23 -43.78 32.86 35.73
N GLU A 24 -43.88 33.98 35.03
CA GLU A 24 -44.79 34.13 33.88
C GLU A 24 -44.34 33.25 32.71
N VAL A 25 -43.06 33.25 32.38
CA VAL A 25 -42.52 32.44 31.28
C VAL A 25 -42.59 30.95 31.59
N ARG A 26 -42.32 30.53 32.83
CA ARG A 26 -42.46 29.13 33.24
C ARG A 26 -43.90 28.61 33.09
N GLY A 27 -44.89 29.50 33.14
CA GLY A 27 -46.30 29.15 32.94
C GLY A 27 -46.72 28.99 31.48
N TYR A 28 -45.87 29.30 30.49
CA TYR A 28 -46.22 29.23 29.07
C TYR A 28 -46.23 27.80 28.55
N ASN A 29 -47.32 27.43 27.87
CA ASN A 29 -47.30 26.24 27.02
C ASN A 29 -46.53 26.51 25.71
N ALA A 30 -46.24 25.47 24.93
CA ALA A 30 -45.42 25.57 23.72
C ALA A 30 -45.97 26.53 22.65
N GLU A 31 -47.30 26.71 22.55
CA GLU A 31 -47.93 27.67 21.62
C GLU A 31 -47.82 29.12 22.13
N GLU A 32 -48.03 29.33 23.42
CA GLU A 32 -47.88 30.64 24.08
C GLU A 32 -46.42 31.12 24.01
N LEU A 33 -45.47 30.21 24.26
CA LEU A 33 -44.05 30.48 24.11
C LEU A 33 -43.67 30.80 22.65
N ASN A 34 -44.21 30.08 21.66
CA ASN A 34 -43.96 30.38 20.24
C ASN A 34 -44.38 31.81 19.89
N GLY A 35 -45.61 32.19 20.27
CA GLY A 35 -46.15 33.53 20.03
C GLY A 35 -45.29 34.63 20.68
N PHE A 36 -44.86 34.40 21.92
CA PHE A 36 -43.95 35.30 22.63
C PHE A 36 -42.60 35.47 21.93
N LEU A 37 -41.95 34.35 21.55
CA LEU A 37 -40.62 34.37 20.95
C LEU A 37 -40.63 35.00 19.55
N LYS A 38 -41.67 34.74 18.72
CA LYS A 38 -41.78 35.35 17.38
C LYS A 38 -41.98 36.85 17.45
N GLY A 39 -42.75 37.32 18.43
CA GLY A 39 -42.92 38.75 18.70
C GLY A 39 -41.61 39.46 19.09
N ARG A 40 -40.60 38.74 19.59
CA ARG A 40 -39.37 39.31 20.16
C ARG A 40 -38.12 39.13 19.32
N LEU A 41 -37.88 37.93 18.78
CA LEU A 41 -36.56 37.57 18.24
C LEU A 41 -36.46 37.61 16.71
N LYS A 42 -37.59 37.73 15.98
CA LYS A 42 -37.65 37.75 14.50
C LYS A 42 -36.79 36.67 13.84
N ILE A 43 -36.89 35.43 14.34
CA ILE A 43 -36.17 34.22 13.87
C ILE A 43 -37.15 33.04 13.73
N ASP A 44 -38.30 33.33 13.14
CA ASP A 44 -39.52 32.53 13.21
C ASP A 44 -39.33 31.06 12.81
N SER A 45 -38.51 30.77 11.78
CA SER A 45 -38.21 29.39 11.33
C SER A 45 -37.50 28.54 12.40
N TYR A 46 -36.68 29.15 13.25
CA TYR A 46 -36.00 28.45 14.34
C TYR A 46 -36.88 28.34 15.58
N ILE A 47 -37.78 29.30 15.81
CA ILE A 47 -38.77 29.23 16.90
C ILE A 47 -39.79 28.12 16.64
N ASP A 48 -40.22 27.95 15.39
CA ASP A 48 -41.08 26.82 15.01
C ASP A 48 -40.41 25.46 15.22
N THR A 49 -39.08 25.40 15.17
CA THR A 49 -38.32 24.19 15.48
C THR A 49 -38.42 23.85 16.98
N LEU A 50 -38.37 24.84 17.88
CA LEU A 50 -38.55 24.62 19.32
C LEU A 50 -39.96 24.13 19.65
N THR A 51 -40.98 24.70 19.00
CA THR A 51 -42.38 24.27 19.17
C THR A 51 -42.64 22.88 18.62
N ALA A 52 -42.03 22.51 17.49
CA ALA A 52 -42.10 21.16 16.94
C ALA A 52 -41.40 20.11 17.84
N GLN A 53 -40.52 20.55 18.75
CA GLN A 53 -39.89 19.72 19.78
C GLN A 53 -40.63 19.80 21.13
N GLU A 54 -41.84 20.37 21.15
CA GLU A 54 -42.70 20.51 22.34
C GLU A 54 -42.03 21.24 23.50
N VAL A 55 -41.10 22.17 23.21
CA VAL A 55 -40.43 22.97 24.25
C VAL A 55 -41.42 23.97 24.83
N ASP A 56 -41.77 23.79 26.10
CA ASP A 56 -42.58 24.72 26.89
C ASP A 56 -41.72 25.77 27.60
N GLY A 57 -42.36 26.69 28.34
CA GLY A 57 -41.69 27.80 28.99
C GLY A 57 -40.68 27.38 30.08
N GLU A 58 -40.90 26.26 30.76
CA GLU A 58 -39.96 25.71 31.74
C GLU A 58 -38.72 25.15 31.05
N ALA A 59 -38.91 24.27 30.07
CA ALA A 59 -37.82 23.71 29.28
C ALA A 59 -37.02 24.79 28.54
N PHE A 60 -37.70 25.85 28.08
CA PHE A 60 -37.07 26.99 27.42
C PHE A 60 -36.08 27.73 28.32
N LEU A 61 -36.43 27.95 29.59
CA LEU A 61 -35.57 28.64 30.56
C LEU A 61 -34.31 27.82 30.91
N GLU A 62 -34.29 26.52 30.64
CA GLU A 62 -33.15 25.63 30.87
C GLU A 62 -32.33 25.35 29.60
N LEU A 63 -32.71 25.91 28.45
CA LEU A 63 -32.00 25.67 27.19
C LEU A 63 -30.56 26.17 27.27
N THR A 64 -29.63 25.28 26.93
CA THR A 64 -28.22 25.59 26.79
C THR A 64 -27.81 25.67 25.33
N TYR A 65 -26.64 26.24 25.07
CA TYR A 65 -26.08 26.30 23.72
C TYR A 65 -25.96 24.92 23.05
N GLU A 66 -25.54 23.90 23.82
CA GLU A 66 -25.46 22.53 23.32
C GLU A 66 -26.85 21.92 23.06
N GLY A 67 -27.86 22.22 23.91
CA GLY A 67 -29.24 21.82 23.67
C GLY A 67 -29.80 22.40 22.36
N LEU A 68 -29.57 23.68 22.09
CA LEU A 68 -29.99 24.34 20.86
C LEU A 68 -29.28 23.79 19.61
N LYS A 69 -28.02 23.37 19.75
CA LYS A 69 -27.24 22.74 18.67
C LYS A 69 -27.78 21.35 18.32
N VAL A 70 -28.26 20.59 19.31
CA VAL A 70 -28.94 19.29 19.09
C VAL A 70 -30.22 19.49 18.26
N TYR A 71 -30.95 20.59 18.47
CA TYR A 71 -32.13 20.94 17.67
C TYR A 71 -31.81 21.57 16.30
N GLY A 72 -30.53 21.62 15.91
CA GLY A 72 -30.12 22.15 14.61
C GLY A 72 -30.27 23.67 14.47
N ILE A 73 -30.38 24.40 15.57
CA ILE A 73 -30.51 25.86 15.56
C ILE A 73 -29.13 26.48 15.32
N SER A 74 -29.06 27.41 14.35
CA SER A 74 -27.80 28.04 13.94
C SER A 74 -27.19 28.90 15.06
N LEU A 75 -25.86 29.00 15.10
CA LEU A 75 -25.10 29.75 16.12
C LEU A 75 -25.69 31.16 16.36
N GLY A 76 -25.99 31.92 15.31
CA GLY A 76 -26.54 33.27 15.44
C GLY A 76 -27.96 33.34 16.01
N ALA A 77 -28.80 32.32 15.77
CA ALA A 77 -30.12 32.21 16.38
C ALA A 77 -30.01 31.74 17.84
N SER A 78 -29.13 30.77 18.12
CA SER A 78 -28.88 30.26 19.46
C SER A 78 -28.38 31.34 20.42
N THR A 79 -27.48 32.22 19.96
CA THR A 79 -27.02 33.35 20.79
C THR A 79 -28.14 34.34 21.13
N LYS A 80 -29.09 34.58 20.21
CA LYS A 80 -30.25 35.46 20.46
C LYS A 80 -31.22 34.87 21.47
N ILE A 81 -31.46 33.56 21.39
CA ILE A 81 -32.33 32.82 22.31
C ILE A 81 -31.74 32.82 23.72
N LEU A 82 -30.46 32.45 23.86
CA LEU A 82 -29.78 32.43 25.17
C LEU A 82 -29.69 33.81 25.81
N LYS A 83 -29.45 34.86 25.01
CA LYS A 83 -29.47 36.22 25.53
C LYS A 83 -30.83 36.60 26.12
N LEU A 84 -31.92 36.23 25.44
CA LEU A 84 -33.27 36.50 25.93
C LEU A 84 -33.59 35.70 27.21
N ILE A 85 -33.14 34.45 27.30
CA ILE A 85 -33.29 33.63 28.53
C ILE A 85 -32.59 34.32 29.71
N ASN A 86 -31.35 34.77 29.52
CA ASN A 86 -30.59 35.47 30.57
C ASN A 86 -31.24 36.80 30.95
N ASP A 87 -31.76 37.55 29.97
CA ASP A 87 -32.46 38.81 30.21
C ASP A 87 -33.76 38.60 31.02
N ILE A 88 -34.49 37.49 30.79
CA ILE A 88 -35.72 37.11 31.53
C ILE A 88 -35.39 36.63 32.95
N GLN A 89 -34.30 35.86 33.12
CA GLN A 89 -33.86 35.32 34.42
C GLN A 89 -33.30 36.39 35.38
N GLY A 90 -33.25 37.65 34.95
CA GLY A 90 -32.80 38.76 35.79
C GLY A 90 -31.32 38.68 36.11
N GLU A 91 -30.55 37.89 35.36
CA GLU A 91 -29.09 37.87 35.47
C GLU A 91 -28.54 39.16 34.86
N GLN A 92 -28.38 40.20 35.69
CA GLN A 92 -27.57 41.34 35.32
C GLN A 92 -26.16 40.87 34.92
N PRO A 93 -25.53 41.51 33.92
CA PRO A 93 -24.18 41.19 33.50
C PRO A 93 -23.30 41.25 34.74
N ILE A 94 -22.57 40.16 34.99
CA ILE A 94 -21.64 40.06 36.12
C ILE A 94 -20.69 41.25 36.02
N ALA A 95 -20.92 42.25 36.88
CA ALA A 95 -20.07 43.39 37.07
C ALA A 95 -18.65 42.91 37.40
N GLU A 96 -17.68 43.64 36.86
CA GLU A 96 -16.25 43.52 37.07
C GLU A 96 -15.90 43.33 38.57
N ARG A 97 -15.93 42.08 39.04
CA ARG A 97 -15.00 41.67 40.08
C ARG A 97 -13.62 41.84 39.46
N PRO A 98 -12.60 42.33 40.17
CA PRO A 98 -11.25 42.29 39.65
C PRO A 98 -10.90 40.81 39.51
N ILE A 99 -11.19 40.26 38.32
CA ILE A 99 -10.38 39.25 37.71
C ILE A 99 -9.02 39.92 37.79
N LYS A 100 -8.18 39.47 38.74
CA LYS A 100 -6.76 39.46 38.49
C LYS A 100 -6.68 38.96 37.07
N LYS A 101 -6.42 39.86 36.11
CA LYS A 101 -6.04 39.50 34.75
C LYS A 101 -4.97 38.45 34.99
N LEU A 102 -5.35 37.18 34.91
CA LEU A 102 -4.41 36.09 34.77
C LEU A 102 -3.72 36.50 33.50
N ARG A 103 -2.50 37.04 33.66
CA ARG A 103 -1.71 37.67 32.61
C ARG A 103 -1.79 36.74 31.40
N ILE A 104 -2.60 37.12 30.41
CA ILE A 104 -2.30 36.74 29.04
C ILE A 104 -0.90 37.32 28.86
N GLU A 105 0.09 36.46 28.67
CA GLU A 105 1.40 36.90 28.24
C GLU A 105 1.14 37.83 27.04
N ARG A 106 1.57 39.09 27.16
CA ARG A 106 1.25 40.13 26.20
C ARG A 106 1.64 39.59 24.83
N TRP A 107 0.70 39.54 23.87
CA TRP A 107 1.04 39.21 22.48
C TRP A 107 2.15 40.17 22.05
N GLU A 108 3.08 39.65 21.25
CA GLU A 108 4.25 40.42 20.83
C GLU A 108 4.25 40.56 19.31
N SER A 109 4.76 41.69 18.84
CA SER A 109 4.91 41.96 17.41
C SER A 109 6.00 41.07 16.80
N TYR A 110 5.68 40.42 15.69
CA TYR A 110 6.59 39.63 14.86
C TYR A 110 6.56 40.14 13.42
N THR A 111 7.72 40.32 12.79
CA THR A 111 7.82 40.70 11.37
C THR A 111 7.82 39.44 10.50
N ALA A 112 6.80 39.30 9.67
CA ALA A 112 6.61 38.17 8.77
C ALA A 112 7.45 38.29 7.48
N SER A 113 7.38 37.28 6.60
CA SER A 113 8.21 37.22 5.39
C SER A 113 7.94 38.32 4.36
N ASP A 114 6.73 38.87 4.36
CA ASP A 114 6.30 39.99 3.52
C ASP A 114 6.69 41.36 4.11
N GLY A 115 7.41 41.38 5.25
CA GLY A 115 7.89 42.59 5.91
C GLY A 115 6.86 43.31 6.78
N HIS A 116 5.61 42.82 6.83
CA HIS A 116 4.57 43.36 7.70
C HIS A 116 4.66 42.76 9.11
N SER A 117 4.26 43.56 10.12
CA SER A 117 4.20 43.10 11.51
C SER A 117 2.84 42.50 11.84
N VAL A 118 2.84 41.42 12.61
CA VAL A 118 1.65 40.73 13.14
C VAL A 118 1.83 40.46 14.64
N GLU A 119 0.76 40.60 15.43
CA GLU A 119 0.77 40.26 16.85
C GLU A 119 0.57 38.76 17.01
N LEU A 120 1.47 38.09 17.73
CA LEU A 120 1.44 36.64 17.94
C LEU A 120 1.56 36.27 19.42
N PRO A 121 1.02 35.10 19.85
CA PRO A 121 1.30 34.56 21.17
C PRO A 121 2.81 34.27 21.36
N PRO A 122 3.39 34.53 22.54
CA PRO A 122 4.82 34.30 22.79
C PRO A 122 5.26 32.85 22.53
N GLN A 123 4.40 31.86 22.77
CA GLN A 123 4.68 30.46 22.47
C GLN A 123 4.97 30.25 20.97
N ILE A 124 4.24 30.95 20.09
CA ILE A 124 4.38 30.84 18.63
C ILE A 124 5.63 31.57 18.15
N ILE A 125 5.92 32.75 18.71
CA ILE A 125 7.15 33.52 18.41
C ILE A 125 8.39 32.71 18.80
N ASN A 126 8.37 32.08 19.98
CA ASN A 126 9.45 31.20 20.43
C ASN A 126 9.69 30.02 19.47
N MET A 127 8.63 29.49 18.83
CA MET A 127 8.77 28.44 17.82
C MET A 127 9.34 28.99 16.51
N LEU A 128 8.86 30.14 16.02
CA LEU A 128 9.37 30.81 14.81
C LEU A 128 10.86 31.21 14.92
N GLN A 129 11.30 31.60 16.12
CA GLN A 129 12.67 31.96 16.44
C GLN A 129 13.56 30.75 16.80
N SER A 130 12.99 29.54 16.88
CA SER A 130 13.74 28.35 17.25
C SER A 130 14.84 28.04 16.23
N LYS A 131 15.97 27.54 16.73
CA LYS A 131 17.06 26.98 15.91
C LYS A 131 16.92 25.46 15.68
N LYS A 132 15.90 24.82 16.28
CA LYS A 132 15.62 23.40 16.08
C LYS A 132 14.81 23.21 14.81
N PHE A 133 15.10 22.14 14.06
CA PHE A 133 14.39 21.78 12.82
C PHE A 133 14.46 22.83 11.71
N VAL A 134 15.46 23.72 11.76
CA VAL A 134 15.64 24.74 10.73
C VAL A 134 16.15 24.05 9.45
N PRO A 135 15.48 24.23 8.30
CA PRO A 135 15.97 23.74 7.02
C PRO A 135 17.15 24.59 6.53
N ASP A 136 17.96 24.02 5.65
CA ASP A 136 18.90 24.77 4.81
C ASP A 136 18.11 25.72 3.86
N ASN A 137 18.78 26.69 3.26
CA ASN A 137 18.10 27.74 2.48
C ASN A 137 17.36 27.16 1.26
N ARG A 138 16.17 27.70 0.94
CA ARG A 138 15.39 27.29 -0.25
C ARG A 138 16.20 27.29 -1.54
N ILE A 139 17.11 28.25 -1.70
CA ILE A 139 17.96 28.34 -2.90
C ILE A 139 18.87 27.11 -3.07
N ASP A 140 19.33 26.50 -1.97
CA ASP A 140 20.13 25.29 -2.01
C ASP A 140 19.30 24.10 -2.51
N PHE A 141 18.04 24.04 -2.10
CA PHE A 141 17.09 23.04 -2.63
C PHE A 141 16.74 23.31 -4.10
N GLN A 142 16.46 24.56 -4.47
CA GLN A 142 16.21 24.94 -5.87
C GLN A 142 17.37 24.51 -6.76
N ASN A 143 18.61 24.78 -6.34
CA ASN A 143 19.83 24.34 -7.03
C ASN A 143 19.92 22.81 -7.11
N ALA A 144 19.64 22.09 -6.02
CA ALA A 144 19.66 20.62 -6.00
C ALA A 144 18.64 20.00 -6.98
N PHE A 145 17.50 20.66 -7.20
CA PHE A 145 16.44 20.21 -8.10
C PHE A 145 16.50 20.79 -9.52
N GLN A 146 17.56 21.53 -9.88
CA GLN A 146 17.73 22.00 -11.27
C GLN A 146 17.97 20.82 -12.23
N ASN A 147 17.29 20.85 -13.38
CA ASN A 147 17.38 19.84 -14.45
C ASN A 147 17.21 18.41 -13.89
N LEU A 148 16.09 18.21 -13.18
CA LEU A 148 15.77 16.94 -12.54
C LEU A 148 15.29 15.93 -13.57
N SER A 149 15.79 14.70 -13.49
CA SER A 149 15.33 13.57 -14.28
C SER A 149 15.49 12.29 -13.47
N ALA A 150 14.76 11.25 -13.85
CA ALA A 150 14.99 9.92 -13.31
C ALA A 150 16.45 9.48 -13.53
N CYS A 151 16.94 8.58 -12.67
CA CYS A 151 18.32 8.10 -12.66
C CYS A 151 19.38 9.19 -12.37
N LYS A 152 18.98 10.35 -11.84
CA LYS A 152 19.93 11.35 -11.36
C LYS A 152 20.26 11.11 -9.89
N SER A 153 21.53 11.28 -9.55
CA SER A 153 22.00 11.32 -8.17
C SER A 153 22.09 12.77 -7.73
N ILE A 154 21.43 13.14 -6.63
CA ILE A 154 21.45 14.49 -6.06
C ILE A 154 21.87 14.45 -4.60
N THR A 155 22.58 15.47 -4.14
CA THR A 155 22.85 15.67 -2.71
C THR A 155 21.76 16.58 -2.17
N LEU A 156 20.93 16.07 -1.26
CA LEU A 156 19.87 16.89 -0.68
C LEU A 156 20.39 17.72 0.51
N PRO A 157 20.07 19.03 0.55
CA PRO A 157 20.21 19.84 1.76
C PRO A 157 19.32 19.29 2.89
N HIS A 158 19.55 19.76 4.12
CA HIS A 158 18.83 19.32 5.31
C HIS A 158 17.48 20.05 5.43
N LEU A 159 16.35 19.32 5.39
CA LEU A 159 14.99 19.88 5.50
C LEU A 159 14.54 20.14 6.96
N GLY A 160 15.46 20.15 7.92
CA GLY A 160 15.15 20.31 9.35
C GLY A 160 14.78 19.00 10.06
N GLN A 161 14.10 18.10 9.37
CA GLN A 161 13.83 16.72 9.80
C GLN A 161 14.37 15.74 8.76
N GLU A 162 14.66 14.49 9.16
CA GLU A 162 15.14 13.44 8.26
C GLU A 162 14.41 12.12 8.50
N PRO A 163 14.17 11.32 7.45
CA PRO A 163 13.67 9.96 7.62
C PRO A 163 14.58 9.09 8.49
N LYS A 164 13.99 8.06 9.11
CA LYS A 164 14.77 6.99 9.77
C LYS A 164 15.80 6.41 8.79
N HIS A 165 17.02 6.26 9.27
CA HIS A 165 18.15 5.73 8.49
C HIS A 165 18.53 6.54 7.25
N PHE A 166 18.08 7.80 7.13
CA PHE A 166 18.59 8.69 6.10
C PHE A 166 20.07 8.99 6.36
N ALA A 167 20.85 9.06 5.28
CA ALA A 167 22.30 9.21 5.32
C ALA A 167 23.08 8.07 6.00
N GLU A 168 22.43 7.01 6.47
CA GLU A 168 23.09 5.80 6.96
C GLU A 168 23.57 4.91 5.80
N GLY A 169 24.78 4.35 5.93
CA GLY A 169 25.37 3.46 4.93
C GLY A 169 26.35 4.16 3.99
N TYR A 170 26.68 3.49 2.90
CA TYR A 170 27.78 3.91 2.01
C TYR A 170 27.38 5.03 1.03
N GLN A 171 26.09 5.24 0.81
CA GLN A 171 25.57 6.30 -0.06
C GLN A 171 25.55 7.68 0.60
N GLY A 172 25.61 7.76 1.93
CA GLY A 172 25.53 9.02 2.68
C GLY A 172 24.26 9.82 2.32
N ARG A 173 24.38 11.15 2.22
CA ARG A 173 23.27 12.08 1.88
C ARG A 173 22.85 12.06 0.40
N THR A 174 23.37 11.12 -0.38
CA THR A 174 23.06 11.01 -1.80
C THR A 174 21.65 10.41 -1.96
N LEU A 175 20.74 11.16 -2.57
CA LEU A 175 19.42 10.68 -2.98
C LEU A 175 19.44 10.31 -4.47
N LEU A 176 18.88 9.15 -4.80
CA LEU A 176 18.66 8.72 -6.18
C LEU A 176 17.24 9.02 -6.59
N VAL A 177 17.09 9.83 -7.64
CA VAL A 177 15.80 10.23 -8.20
C VAL A 177 15.26 9.07 -9.04
N THR A 178 14.10 8.53 -8.65
CA THR A 178 13.42 7.44 -9.36
C THR A 178 12.38 8.00 -10.34
N GLU A 179 11.98 7.21 -11.34
CA GLU A 179 10.83 7.57 -12.19
C GLU A 179 9.56 7.74 -11.34
N GLN A 180 9.33 6.85 -10.37
CA GLN A 180 8.18 6.95 -9.48
C GLN A 180 8.16 8.26 -8.65
N MET A 181 9.31 8.78 -8.23
CA MET A 181 9.39 10.08 -7.56
C MET A 181 8.91 11.22 -8.48
N ILE A 182 9.36 11.20 -9.74
CA ILE A 182 8.94 12.17 -10.77
C ILE A 182 7.44 12.01 -11.06
N ASP A 183 6.96 10.80 -11.31
CA ASP A 183 5.55 10.54 -11.62
C ASP A 183 4.61 10.99 -10.49
N ILE A 184 5.00 10.77 -9.24
CA ILE A 184 4.22 11.23 -8.08
C ILE A 184 4.27 12.77 -8.01
N TRP A 185 5.44 13.37 -8.20
CA TRP A 185 5.59 14.81 -8.19
C TRP A 185 4.78 15.49 -9.30
N ASP A 186 4.81 14.98 -10.52
CA ASP A 186 4.08 15.53 -11.66
C ASP A 186 2.56 15.49 -11.39
N LYS A 187 2.07 14.40 -10.78
CA LYS A 187 0.68 14.29 -10.35
C LYS A 187 0.34 15.28 -9.24
N LEU A 188 1.22 15.50 -8.28
CA LEU A 188 0.98 16.42 -7.17
C LEU A 188 1.09 17.89 -7.60
N SER A 189 2.03 18.22 -8.48
CA SER A 189 2.27 19.58 -8.98
C SER A 189 1.29 20.02 -10.05
N ALA A 190 0.60 19.07 -10.70
CA ALA A 190 -0.48 19.38 -11.62
C ALA A 190 -1.56 20.27 -11.00
N ASP A 191 -2.08 21.18 -11.82
CA ASP A 191 -3.28 21.92 -11.48
C ASP A 191 -4.47 20.95 -11.48
N SER A 192 -5.29 21.05 -10.44
CA SER A 192 -6.44 20.20 -10.21
C SER A 192 -7.51 21.06 -9.56
N ASP A 193 -8.76 20.88 -9.92
CA ASP A 193 -9.86 21.52 -9.21
C ASP A 193 -10.21 20.80 -7.90
N HIS A 194 -9.50 19.69 -7.63
CA HIS A 194 -9.68 18.88 -6.44
C HIS A 194 -8.41 18.65 -5.64
N SER A 195 -8.58 18.33 -4.36
CA SER A 195 -7.48 17.91 -3.49
C SER A 195 -6.85 16.59 -3.98
N ILE A 196 -5.53 16.48 -3.85
CA ILE A 196 -4.80 15.27 -4.22
C ILE A 196 -4.32 14.57 -2.95
N LYS A 197 -4.83 13.36 -2.72
CA LYS A 197 -4.58 12.54 -1.53
C LYS A 197 -3.94 11.23 -1.95
N ARG A 198 -2.82 10.85 -1.34
CA ARG A 198 -2.11 9.61 -1.64
C ARG A 198 -1.65 8.87 -0.39
N VAL A 199 -1.61 7.55 -0.51
CA VAL A 199 -1.08 6.63 0.48
C VAL A 199 0.03 5.82 -0.17
N LEU A 200 1.27 5.98 0.28
CA LEU A 200 2.39 5.18 -0.23
C LEU A 200 2.38 3.82 0.47
N SER A 201 2.00 2.79 -0.28
CA SER A 201 1.89 1.42 0.20
C SER A 201 3.06 0.58 -0.28
N GLY A 202 3.59 -0.28 0.58
CA GLY A 202 4.64 -1.21 0.18
C GLY A 202 5.33 -1.81 1.39
N PRO A 203 6.13 -2.88 1.20
CA PRO A 203 6.83 -3.49 2.31
C PRO A 203 7.86 -2.53 2.92
N MET A 204 8.30 -2.83 4.13
CA MET A 204 9.35 -2.07 4.79
C MET A 204 10.61 -2.02 3.90
N GLY A 205 11.31 -0.88 3.88
CA GLY A 205 12.63 -0.79 3.27
C GLY A 205 12.71 -0.72 1.74
N VAL A 206 11.59 -0.52 1.05
CA VAL A 206 11.55 -0.28 -0.42
C VAL A 206 11.82 1.17 -0.83
N GLY A 207 11.87 2.11 0.12
CA GLY A 207 12.21 3.52 -0.15
C GLY A 207 11.06 4.53 -0.03
N LYS A 208 9.92 4.17 0.59
CA LYS A 208 8.76 5.08 0.74
C LYS A 208 9.09 6.39 1.48
N SER A 209 9.89 6.31 2.53
CA SER A 209 10.35 7.47 3.30
C SER A 209 11.30 8.37 2.49
N TYR A 210 12.10 7.79 1.59
CA TYR A 210 12.95 8.55 0.67
C TYR A 210 12.12 9.27 -0.40
N ILE A 211 11.03 8.66 -0.89
CA ILE A 211 10.04 9.32 -1.76
C ILE A 211 9.40 10.49 -1.01
N SER A 212 8.96 10.28 0.23
CA SER A 212 8.33 11.31 1.05
C SER A 212 9.25 12.51 1.30
N TYR A 213 10.53 12.23 1.60
CA TYR A 213 11.55 13.26 1.78
C TYR A 213 11.83 14.05 0.50
N PHE A 214 11.89 13.36 -0.65
CA PHE A 214 12.02 13.98 -1.95
C PHE A 214 10.85 14.96 -2.22
N LEU A 215 9.61 14.52 -2.00
CA LEU A 215 8.42 15.33 -2.26
C LEU A 215 8.33 16.54 -1.33
N ALA A 216 8.62 16.37 -0.04
CA ALA A 216 8.67 17.47 0.92
C ALA A 216 9.74 18.51 0.54
N SER A 217 10.95 18.03 0.20
CA SER A 217 12.07 18.89 -0.21
C SER A 217 11.76 19.65 -1.51
N LYS A 218 11.09 19.00 -2.46
CA LYS A 218 10.73 19.59 -3.74
C LYS A 218 9.64 20.65 -3.59
N ALA A 219 8.61 20.40 -2.77
CA ALA A 219 7.59 21.40 -2.44
C ALA A 219 8.17 22.61 -1.68
N TYR A 220 9.12 22.35 -0.77
CA TYR A 220 9.87 23.41 -0.08
C TYR A 220 10.68 24.27 -1.08
N ALA A 221 11.33 23.67 -2.07
CA ALA A 221 12.05 24.41 -3.11
C ALA A 221 11.13 25.31 -3.97
N GLU A 222 9.86 24.92 -4.13
CA GLU A 222 8.85 25.63 -4.92
C GLU A 222 7.96 26.57 -4.09
N GLU A 223 8.37 26.90 -2.86
CA GLU A 223 7.69 27.88 -1.99
C GLU A 223 6.24 27.50 -1.62
N TRP A 224 5.94 26.20 -1.61
CA TRP A 224 4.67 25.72 -1.08
C TRP A 224 4.73 25.72 0.46
N PRO A 225 3.63 26.03 1.15
CA PRO A 225 3.51 25.72 2.57
C PRO A 225 3.57 24.19 2.78
N VAL A 226 4.52 23.74 3.59
CA VAL A 226 4.75 22.31 3.85
C VAL A 226 4.61 21.99 5.34
N LEU A 227 3.82 20.98 5.68
CA LEU A 227 3.93 20.26 6.95
C LEU A 227 4.50 18.88 6.66
N TYR A 228 5.79 18.71 6.95
CA TYR A 228 6.44 17.40 6.88
C TYR A 228 6.68 16.88 8.30
N ILE A 229 6.26 15.65 8.55
CA ILE A 229 6.47 14.93 9.81
C ILE A 229 7.22 13.66 9.46
N ALA A 230 8.52 13.62 9.76
CA ALA A 230 9.40 12.51 9.35
C ALA A 230 9.19 11.23 10.17
N ASP A 231 8.72 11.35 11.41
CA ASP A 231 8.32 10.23 12.25
C ASP A 231 7.03 10.56 13.01
N ALA A 232 5.91 9.96 12.60
CA ALA A 232 4.64 10.11 13.30
C ALA A 232 4.66 9.66 14.77
N SER A 233 5.72 8.96 15.24
CA SER A 233 5.88 8.65 16.66
C SER A 233 5.89 9.90 17.54
N ASP A 234 6.33 11.04 17.00
CA ASP A 234 6.31 12.35 17.66
C ASP A 234 4.90 12.84 18.00
N LEU A 235 3.88 12.32 17.31
CA LEU A 235 2.47 12.63 17.56
C LEU A 235 1.81 11.61 18.49
N ASN A 236 2.44 10.45 18.74
CA ASN A 236 1.95 9.44 19.68
C ASN A 236 2.31 9.81 21.12
N VAL A 237 1.72 10.90 21.60
CA VAL A 237 1.98 11.49 22.92
C VAL A 237 0.74 11.40 23.81
N GLU A 238 0.85 11.82 25.06
CA GLU A 238 -0.23 11.67 26.05
C GLU A 238 -1.38 12.71 25.90
N SER A 239 -1.11 13.88 25.31
CA SER A 239 -2.06 14.99 25.26
C SER A 239 -2.07 15.74 23.92
N SER A 240 -3.19 16.41 23.61
CA SER A 240 -3.33 17.27 22.43
C SER A 240 -2.31 18.42 22.42
N GLU A 241 -1.94 18.96 23.59
CA GLU A 241 -0.96 20.04 23.71
C GLU A 241 0.43 19.62 23.21
N LYS A 242 0.89 18.42 23.60
CA LYS A 242 2.17 17.88 23.13
C LYS A 242 2.15 17.63 21.62
N ALA A 243 1.05 17.09 21.09
CA ALA A 243 0.89 16.84 19.65
C ALA A 243 0.81 18.15 18.86
N GLY A 244 0.04 19.12 19.34
CA GLY A 244 -0.07 20.46 18.75
C GLY A 244 1.26 21.20 18.78
N THR A 245 2.05 21.03 19.84
CA THR A 245 3.41 21.59 19.92
C THR A 245 4.32 21.04 18.83
N ALA A 246 4.25 19.74 18.55
CA ALA A 246 5.03 19.13 17.47
C ALA A 246 4.60 19.70 16.11
N ILE A 247 3.29 19.71 15.82
CA ILE A 247 2.74 20.26 14.57
C ILE A 247 3.15 21.72 14.36
N CYS A 248 2.95 22.57 15.37
CA CYS A 248 3.30 23.99 15.29
C CYS A 248 4.80 24.18 15.04
N LYS A 249 5.66 23.47 15.78
CA LYS A 249 7.11 23.57 15.59
C LYS A 249 7.54 23.18 14.18
N TYR A 250 7.04 22.05 13.67
CA TYR A 250 7.42 21.54 12.36
C TYR A 250 6.92 22.47 11.24
N PHE A 251 5.67 22.90 11.29
CA PHE A 251 5.12 23.80 10.28
C PHE A 251 5.76 25.20 10.31
N LEU A 252 5.81 25.84 11.48
CA LEU A 252 6.27 27.23 11.58
C LEU A 252 7.75 27.35 11.22
N THR A 253 8.58 26.42 11.68
CA THR A 253 10.03 26.46 11.40
C THR A 253 10.31 26.27 9.92
N LEU A 254 9.57 25.38 9.26
CA LEU A 254 9.76 25.06 7.84
C LEU A 254 9.23 26.16 6.91
N ASN A 255 8.25 26.97 7.34
CA ASN A 255 7.59 27.94 6.46
C ASN A 255 7.80 29.40 6.86
N LYS A 256 8.53 29.70 7.93
CA LYS A 256 8.70 31.08 8.43
C LYS A 256 9.21 32.09 7.39
N ASP A 257 9.94 31.63 6.39
CA ASP A 257 10.51 32.45 5.33
C ASP A 257 9.53 32.75 4.17
N ILE A 258 8.34 32.13 4.17
CA ILE A 258 7.29 32.33 3.14
C ILE A 258 5.91 32.65 3.69
N LEU A 259 5.72 32.57 5.03
CA LEU A 259 4.46 32.91 5.69
C LEU A 259 4.33 34.42 5.80
N THR A 260 3.25 34.96 5.27
CA THR A 260 2.90 36.39 5.33
C THR A 260 2.26 36.74 6.68
N ALA A 261 2.21 38.03 7.00
CA ALA A 261 1.53 38.51 8.21
C ALA A 261 0.05 38.08 8.24
N ALA A 262 -0.65 38.14 7.10
CA ALA A 262 -2.06 37.75 6.99
C ALA A 262 -2.28 36.24 7.18
N GLU A 263 -1.40 35.39 6.64
CA GLU A 263 -1.47 33.95 6.87
C GLU A 263 -1.21 33.60 8.34
N LEU A 264 -0.22 34.25 8.97
CA LEU A 264 0.07 34.09 10.40
C LEU A 264 -1.09 34.54 11.28
N GLU A 265 -1.71 35.68 10.98
CA GLU A 265 -2.90 36.18 11.67
C GLU A 265 -4.06 35.18 11.58
N LYS A 266 -4.31 34.62 10.38
CA LYS A 266 -5.31 33.56 10.19
C LYS A 266 -5.01 32.34 11.04
N ILE A 267 -3.75 31.89 11.08
CA ILE A 267 -3.32 30.72 11.86
C ILE A 267 -3.51 30.90 13.37
N VAL A 268 -3.43 32.14 13.89
CA VAL A 268 -3.62 32.41 15.33
C VAL A 268 -4.97 33.02 15.69
N GLN A 269 -5.89 33.15 14.73
CA GLN A 269 -7.14 33.91 14.85
C GLN A 269 -7.96 33.56 16.10
N PHE A 270 -8.01 32.27 16.47
CA PHE A 270 -8.80 31.79 17.61
C PHE A 270 -7.99 31.60 18.91
N ALA A 271 -6.68 31.85 18.88
CA ALA A 271 -5.80 31.64 20.04
C ALA A 271 -6.05 32.67 21.17
N GLY A 272 -6.51 33.89 20.83
CA GLY A 272 -6.69 34.98 21.81
C GLY A 272 -7.86 34.80 22.77
N ASN A 273 -8.81 33.91 22.43
CA ASN A 273 -10.06 33.70 23.18
C ASN A 273 -10.03 32.48 24.12
N ARG A 274 -8.89 31.79 24.24
CA ARG A 274 -8.78 30.52 24.97
C ARG A 274 -7.78 30.58 26.12
N ASP A 275 -7.86 29.57 26.98
CA ASP A 275 -6.87 29.29 28.03
C ASP A 275 -5.46 29.25 27.40
N PRO A 276 -4.44 29.92 28.01
CA PRO A 276 -3.04 29.81 27.58
C PRO A 276 -2.55 28.39 27.31
N GLN A 277 -3.07 27.38 28.02
CA GLN A 277 -2.72 25.97 27.82
C GLN A 277 -3.29 25.36 26.52
N GLN A 278 -4.28 26.00 25.89
CA GLN A 278 -4.96 25.55 24.67
C GLN A 278 -4.55 26.33 23.41
N VAL A 279 -3.73 27.38 23.56
CA VAL A 279 -3.26 28.22 22.45
C VAL A 279 -2.61 27.35 21.37
N VAL A 280 -1.67 26.49 21.74
CA VAL A 280 -0.90 25.67 20.79
C VAL A 280 -1.76 24.60 20.12
N VAL A 281 -2.75 24.06 20.83
CA VAL A 281 -3.72 23.11 20.24
C VAL A 281 -4.54 23.81 19.15
N THR A 282 -5.08 24.98 19.48
CA THR A 282 -5.88 25.79 18.55
C THR A 282 -5.06 26.18 17.32
N VAL A 283 -3.83 26.64 17.50
CA VAL A 283 -2.94 26.99 16.39
C VAL A 283 -2.62 25.77 15.52
N ALA A 284 -2.45 24.58 16.12
CA ALA A 284 -2.24 23.36 15.35
C ALA A 284 -3.48 22.96 14.52
N GLU A 285 -4.69 23.14 15.06
CA GLU A 285 -5.95 22.94 14.32
C GLU A 285 -6.01 23.89 13.12
N GLU A 286 -5.72 25.17 13.35
CA GLU A 286 -5.71 26.19 12.29
C GLU A 286 -4.60 25.97 11.25
N ILE A 287 -3.45 25.38 11.61
CA ILE A 287 -2.43 24.99 10.63
C ILE A 287 -2.97 23.89 9.68
N LEU A 288 -3.66 22.89 10.21
CA LEU A 288 -4.27 21.84 9.37
C LEU A 288 -5.36 22.42 8.47
N ASP A 289 -6.15 23.35 8.99
CA ASP A 289 -7.17 24.07 8.23
C ASP A 289 -6.58 25.04 7.21
N PHE A 290 -5.44 25.66 7.50
CA PHE A 290 -4.68 26.48 6.58
C PHE A 290 -4.20 25.64 5.40
N ILE A 291 -3.55 24.50 5.63
CA ILE A 291 -3.08 23.60 4.56
C ILE A 291 -4.26 23.15 3.68
N ARG A 292 -5.41 22.88 4.30
CA ARG A 292 -6.62 22.46 3.61
C ARG A 292 -7.24 23.59 2.76
N SER A 293 -7.24 24.82 3.25
CA SER A 293 -7.94 25.97 2.64
C SER A 293 -7.03 27.02 2.01
N ALA A 294 -5.75 26.70 1.82
CA ALA A 294 -4.77 27.60 1.23
C ALA A 294 -5.20 28.03 -0.18
N ASP A 295 -4.87 29.27 -0.53
CA ASP A 295 -5.08 29.87 -1.85
C ASP A 295 -3.94 29.53 -2.84
N ARG A 296 -2.92 28.83 -2.36
CA ARG A 296 -1.80 28.25 -3.12
C ARG A 296 -1.56 26.80 -2.72
N LYS A 297 -0.87 26.05 -3.58
CA LYS A 297 -0.55 24.62 -3.34
C LYS A 297 0.14 24.45 -1.99
N ALA A 298 -0.41 23.58 -1.15
CA ALA A 298 0.09 23.29 0.19
C ALA A 298 0.16 21.77 0.40
N LEU A 299 1.20 21.29 1.08
CA LEU A 299 1.52 19.88 1.19
C LEU A 299 1.63 19.42 2.65
N LEU A 300 0.84 18.42 3.01
CA LEU A 300 1.02 17.63 4.22
C LEU A 300 1.63 16.27 3.86
N ILE A 301 2.74 15.92 4.51
CA ILE A 301 3.30 14.57 4.48
C ILE A 301 3.47 14.07 5.92
N VAL A 302 2.89 12.91 6.21
CA VAL A 302 3.12 12.20 7.47
C VAL A 302 3.79 10.87 7.16
N ASP A 303 5.08 10.78 7.52
CA ASP A 303 5.88 9.56 7.42
C ASP A 303 5.79 8.75 8.72
N GLU A 304 6.04 7.45 8.63
CA GLU A 304 5.78 6.49 9.71
C GLU A 304 4.34 6.50 10.25
N HIS A 305 3.38 6.96 9.45
CA HIS A 305 1.96 7.14 9.80
C HIS A 305 1.32 5.90 10.44
N GLY A 306 1.76 4.70 10.05
CA GLY A 306 1.27 3.43 10.60
C GLY A 306 1.39 3.33 12.12
N ILE A 307 2.37 4.01 12.73
CA ILE A 307 2.59 3.97 14.18
C ILE A 307 1.42 4.55 14.99
N LEU A 308 0.63 5.44 14.37
CA LEU A 308 -0.57 6.02 14.99
C LEU A 308 -1.70 5.00 15.15
N PHE A 309 -1.57 3.80 14.58
CA PHE A 309 -2.61 2.77 14.54
C PHE A 309 -2.15 1.42 15.13
N GLU A 310 -0.96 1.31 15.72
CA GLU A 310 -0.44 0.04 16.25
C GLU A 310 -1.28 -0.55 17.41
N LYS A 311 -1.87 0.30 18.25
CA LYS A 311 -2.73 -0.10 19.37
C LYS A 311 -4.07 0.62 19.28
N ASP A 312 -4.45 1.35 20.32
CA ASP A 312 -5.55 2.29 20.30
C ASP A 312 -5.17 3.44 19.36
N PRO A 313 -5.94 3.67 18.28
CA PRO A 313 -5.61 4.70 17.31
C PRO A 313 -5.43 6.06 17.98
N VAL A 314 -4.24 6.64 17.82
CA VAL A 314 -3.91 7.95 18.39
C VAL A 314 -4.92 9.03 17.97
N PRO A 315 -5.41 9.07 16.71
CA PRO A 315 -6.44 10.02 16.31
C PRO A 315 -7.79 9.90 17.02
N LEU A 316 -8.11 8.75 17.63
CA LEU A 316 -9.31 8.60 18.46
C LEU A 316 -9.11 9.15 19.87
N ARG A 317 -7.88 9.06 20.38
CA ARG A 317 -7.50 9.56 21.71
C ARG A 317 -7.19 11.06 21.72
N ILE A 318 -6.64 11.58 20.61
CA ILE A 318 -6.26 12.98 20.43
C ILE A 318 -7.05 13.54 19.24
N HIS A 319 -8.14 14.26 19.52
CA HIS A 319 -9.06 14.77 18.49
C HIS A 319 -8.40 15.71 17.46
N LEU A 320 -7.38 16.47 17.87
CA LEU A 320 -6.54 17.29 16.99
C LEU A 320 -6.00 16.48 15.80
N LEU A 321 -5.72 15.19 15.98
CA LEU A 321 -5.13 14.31 14.97
C LEU A 321 -6.19 13.56 14.14
N SER A 322 -7.48 13.81 14.36
CA SER A 322 -8.56 13.20 13.56
C SER A 322 -8.40 13.38 12.03
N PRO A 323 -7.84 14.48 11.50
CA PRO A 323 -7.56 14.62 10.06
C PRO A 323 -6.61 13.56 9.47
N LEU A 324 -5.76 12.95 10.32
CA LEU A 324 -4.81 11.91 9.90
C LEU A 324 -5.47 10.53 9.77
N MET A 325 -6.59 10.32 10.44
CA MET A 325 -7.34 9.07 10.34
C MET A 325 -8.16 8.97 9.06
N ASN A 326 -8.78 10.07 8.64
CA ASN A 326 -9.79 10.07 7.58
C ASN A 326 -9.40 11.03 6.44
N LEU A 327 -9.01 10.46 5.29
CA LEU A 327 -8.64 11.24 4.11
C LEU A 327 -9.79 12.09 3.53
N ASN A 328 -11.05 11.81 3.87
CA ASN A 328 -12.18 12.68 3.48
C ASN A 328 -12.15 14.05 4.17
N PHE A 329 -11.44 14.21 5.29
CA PHE A 329 -11.26 15.51 5.94
C PHE A 329 -10.68 16.55 4.95
N TRP A 330 -9.79 16.08 4.09
CA TRP A 330 -9.13 16.82 3.02
C TRP A 330 -10.01 16.88 1.77
N GLY A 331 -11.32 17.14 1.92
CA GLY A 331 -12.38 17.03 0.91
C GLY A 331 -12.05 17.43 -0.53
N GLU A 332 -12.83 16.94 -1.49
CA GLU A 332 -12.52 17.08 -2.92
C GLU A 332 -12.56 18.53 -3.43
N HIS A 333 -13.25 19.45 -2.78
CA HIS A 333 -13.33 20.85 -3.20
C HIS A 333 -12.08 21.69 -2.87
N TYR A 334 -11.13 21.14 -2.11
CA TYR A 334 -9.90 21.85 -1.72
C TYR A 334 -8.82 21.75 -2.80
N LYS A 335 -8.99 22.53 -3.87
CA LYS A 335 -8.14 22.63 -5.08
C LYS A 335 -6.63 22.53 -4.81
N PHE A 336 -6.13 23.21 -3.79
CA PHE A 336 -4.70 23.35 -3.54
C PHE A 336 -4.12 22.38 -2.50
N ALA A 337 -4.96 21.63 -1.79
CA ALA A 337 -4.51 20.71 -0.75
C ALA A 337 -3.85 19.46 -1.37
N ARG A 338 -2.67 19.11 -0.88
CA ARG A 338 -1.90 17.90 -1.22
C ARG A 338 -1.58 17.13 0.05
N VAL A 339 -1.89 15.84 0.09
CA VAL A 339 -1.76 15.02 1.31
C VAL A 339 -1.14 13.68 0.98
N ILE A 340 -0.10 13.29 1.70
CA ILE A 340 0.56 11.99 1.57
C ILE A 340 0.73 11.35 2.93
N PHE A 341 0.25 10.12 3.07
CA PHE A 341 0.56 9.26 4.21
C PHE A 341 1.44 8.10 3.76
N THR A 342 2.44 7.75 4.57
CA THR A 342 3.30 6.58 4.36
C THR A 342 3.65 5.98 5.72
N GLY A 343 3.98 4.69 5.78
CA GLY A 343 4.54 4.08 7.00
C GLY A 343 5.51 2.94 6.71
N THR A 344 6.34 2.55 7.69
CA THR A 344 7.24 1.38 7.58
C THR A 344 6.50 0.18 7.02
N ALA A 345 5.43 -0.20 7.70
CA ALA A 345 4.47 -1.23 7.38
C ALA A 345 3.09 -0.55 7.51
N HIS A 346 2.41 -0.33 6.38
CA HIS A 346 1.23 0.55 6.32
C HIS A 346 -0.07 -0.22 6.08
N ALA A 347 0.00 -1.56 6.07
CA ALA A 347 -1.11 -2.39 5.66
C ALA A 347 -2.30 -2.30 6.63
N ARG A 348 -2.06 -2.13 7.94
CA ARG A 348 -3.16 -1.98 8.90
C ARG A 348 -4.03 -0.76 8.59
N TYR A 349 -3.40 0.39 8.37
CA TYR A 349 -4.10 1.64 8.04
C TYR A 349 -4.98 1.45 6.79
N GLU A 350 -4.37 0.92 5.74
CA GLU A 350 -5.03 0.68 4.46
C GLU A 350 -6.22 -0.28 4.55
N ARG A 351 -6.18 -1.27 5.44
CA ARG A 351 -7.17 -2.34 5.51
C ARG A 351 -8.28 -2.07 6.52
N GLU A 352 -7.96 -1.44 7.65
CA GLU A 352 -8.92 -1.22 8.73
C GLU A 352 -9.57 0.17 8.67
N TYR A 353 -8.90 1.18 8.09
CA TYR A 353 -9.33 2.58 8.21
C TYR A 353 -9.68 3.25 6.88
N MET A 354 -9.16 2.76 5.75
CA MET A 354 -9.62 3.22 4.43
C MET A 354 -10.93 2.51 4.05
N LYS A 355 -11.96 3.28 3.68
CA LYS A 355 -13.25 2.74 3.25
C LYS A 355 -13.18 2.18 1.82
N ASN A 356 -14.04 1.22 1.49
CA ASN A 356 -14.14 0.63 0.16
C ASN A 356 -14.26 1.72 -0.93
N GLY A 357 -13.49 1.60 -2.01
CA GLY A 357 -13.36 2.59 -3.08
C GLY A 357 -12.22 3.60 -2.88
N GLN A 358 -11.91 4.02 -1.65
CA GLN A 358 -10.79 4.94 -1.38
C GLN A 358 -9.43 4.29 -1.67
N TYR A 359 -9.34 2.99 -1.44
CA TYR A 359 -8.14 2.19 -1.65
C TYR A 359 -7.68 2.22 -3.12
N GLU A 360 -8.61 2.11 -4.07
CA GLU A 360 -8.30 2.06 -5.51
C GLU A 360 -7.78 3.39 -6.06
N PHE A 361 -8.25 4.52 -5.52
CA PHE A 361 -7.88 5.85 -6.04
C PHE A 361 -6.67 6.49 -5.35
N TRP A 362 -6.41 6.16 -4.08
CA TRP A 362 -5.44 6.89 -3.27
C TRP A 362 -4.17 6.09 -2.99
N VAL A 363 -4.18 4.77 -3.10
CA VAL A 363 -2.98 3.96 -2.85
C VAL A 363 -2.02 4.02 -4.05
N ILE A 364 -0.74 4.23 -3.74
CA ILE A 364 0.37 4.07 -4.69
C ILE A 364 1.25 2.93 -4.17
N TYR A 365 1.38 1.86 -4.94
CA TYR A 365 2.26 0.77 -4.60
C TYR A 365 3.72 1.12 -4.91
N VAL A 366 4.56 1.02 -3.88
CA VAL A 366 6.00 1.19 -3.93
C VAL A 366 6.63 -0.19 -3.84
N GLY A 367 7.22 -0.62 -4.95
CA GLY A 367 7.93 -1.89 -5.08
C GLY A 367 9.45 -1.70 -5.04
N PRO A 368 10.21 -2.73 -5.46
CA PRO A 368 11.64 -2.61 -5.63
C PRO A 368 12.05 -1.51 -6.61
N LEU A 369 13.28 -1.00 -6.47
CA LEU A 369 13.78 0.05 -7.36
C LEU A 369 13.96 -0.48 -8.78
N GLN A 370 13.81 0.42 -9.75
CA GLN A 370 14.11 0.12 -11.14
C GLN A 370 15.58 -0.24 -11.31
N SER A 371 15.85 -1.21 -12.20
CA SER A 371 17.17 -1.80 -12.42
C SER A 371 18.27 -0.77 -12.74
N ASN A 372 17.94 0.24 -13.55
CA ASN A 372 18.82 1.37 -13.93
C ASN A 372 19.12 2.31 -12.74
N VAL A 373 18.14 2.62 -11.89
CA VAL A 373 18.37 3.42 -10.68
C VAL A 373 19.19 2.65 -9.67
N PHE A 374 18.88 1.36 -9.48
CA PHE A 374 19.63 0.50 -8.57
C PHE A 374 21.08 0.30 -9.01
N ASP A 375 21.36 0.31 -10.32
CA ASP A 375 22.74 0.29 -10.83
C ASP A 375 23.57 1.47 -10.31
N ILE A 376 22.98 2.67 -10.22
CA ILE A 376 23.66 3.87 -9.69
C ILE A 376 23.94 3.69 -8.20
N LEU A 377 23.00 3.13 -7.45
CA LEU A 377 23.21 2.81 -6.03
C LEU A 377 24.42 1.89 -5.85
N LEU A 378 24.50 0.83 -6.64
CA LEU A 378 25.62 -0.11 -6.60
C LEU A 378 26.96 0.52 -7.02
N GLN A 379 26.95 1.52 -7.91
CA GLN A 379 28.15 2.25 -8.33
C GLN A 379 28.81 3.00 -7.17
N LEU A 380 28.05 3.43 -6.17
CA LEU A 380 28.57 4.10 -4.97
C LEU A 380 29.35 3.13 -4.06
N HIS A 381 29.14 1.81 -4.18
CA HIS A 381 29.86 0.81 -3.37
C HIS A 381 31.11 0.27 -4.08
N HIS A 382 32.25 0.32 -3.39
CA HIS A 382 33.57 -0.07 -3.92
C HIS A 382 33.64 -1.51 -4.51
N VAL A 383 32.93 -2.48 -3.93
CA VAL A 383 32.85 -3.87 -4.45
C VAL A 383 31.70 -4.07 -5.44
N LEU A 384 30.51 -3.52 -5.16
CA LEU A 384 29.29 -3.91 -5.87
C LEU A 384 29.19 -3.23 -7.24
N LYS A 385 29.96 -2.16 -7.48
CA LYS A 385 30.07 -1.49 -8.77
C LYS A 385 30.65 -2.37 -9.89
N ARG A 386 31.29 -3.50 -9.58
CA ARG A 386 31.92 -4.37 -10.59
C ARG A 386 30.83 -5.08 -11.42
N PRO A 387 30.87 -5.07 -12.77
CA PRO A 387 29.73 -5.49 -13.61
C PRO A 387 29.11 -6.85 -13.28
N GLY A 388 29.93 -7.90 -13.17
CA GLY A 388 29.41 -9.24 -12.85
C GLY A 388 28.95 -9.41 -11.39
N ILE A 389 29.48 -8.63 -10.46
CA ILE A 389 29.03 -8.61 -9.05
C ILE A 389 27.70 -7.84 -8.95
N LYS A 390 27.59 -6.74 -9.69
CA LYS A 390 26.42 -5.88 -9.76
C LYS A 390 25.16 -6.67 -10.13
N GLU A 391 25.24 -7.47 -11.20
CA GLU A 391 24.10 -8.28 -11.66
C GLU A 391 23.70 -9.36 -10.63
N GLU A 392 24.67 -10.00 -9.98
CA GLU A 392 24.38 -10.99 -8.94
C GLU A 392 23.76 -10.35 -7.67
N ALA A 393 24.22 -9.14 -7.30
CA ALA A 393 23.63 -8.37 -6.21
C ALA A 393 22.18 -7.95 -6.51
N LYS A 394 21.90 -7.54 -7.76
CA LYS A 394 20.53 -7.21 -8.21
C LYS A 394 19.60 -8.41 -8.10
N LYS A 395 20.04 -9.57 -8.59
CA LYS A 395 19.26 -10.81 -8.53
C LYS A 395 18.90 -11.15 -7.08
N VAL A 396 19.89 -11.27 -6.20
CA VAL A 396 19.64 -11.74 -4.81
C VAL A 396 18.85 -10.75 -3.95
N THR A 397 18.93 -9.46 -4.25
CA THR A 397 18.21 -8.41 -3.49
C THR A 397 16.88 -8.03 -4.14
N ASN A 398 16.62 -8.48 -5.37
CA ASN A 398 15.52 -8.01 -6.22
C ASN A 398 15.46 -6.47 -6.31
N CYS A 399 16.61 -5.79 -6.30
CA CYS A 399 16.71 -4.32 -6.29
C CYS A 399 16.00 -3.63 -5.08
N VAL A 400 15.84 -4.34 -3.96
CA VAL A 400 15.26 -3.77 -2.73
C VAL A 400 16.36 -3.15 -1.86
N PRO A 401 16.29 -1.83 -1.55
CA PRO A 401 17.33 -1.14 -0.78
C PRO A 401 17.66 -1.78 0.58
N ARG A 402 16.64 -2.18 1.37
CA ARG A 402 16.89 -2.86 2.65
C ARG A 402 17.66 -4.16 2.50
N GLU A 403 17.31 -4.99 1.51
CA GLU A 403 18.03 -6.24 1.28
C GLU A 403 19.46 -5.99 0.81
N LEU A 404 19.71 -4.89 0.10
CA LEU A 404 21.06 -4.44 -0.25
C LEU A 404 21.88 -4.06 0.99
N ILE A 405 21.28 -3.33 1.93
CA ILE A 405 21.95 -2.98 3.20
C ILE A 405 22.31 -4.25 3.99
N TYR A 406 21.41 -5.23 4.08
CA TYR A 406 21.72 -6.52 4.73
C TYR A 406 22.85 -7.27 4.04
N LEU A 407 22.89 -7.26 2.70
CA LEU A 407 23.98 -7.86 1.94
C LEU A 407 25.32 -7.14 2.22
N VAL A 408 25.33 -5.80 2.23
CA VAL A 408 26.53 -5.00 2.51
C VAL A 408 27.04 -5.23 3.93
N GLU A 409 26.15 -5.27 4.92
CA GLU A 409 26.51 -5.61 6.29
C GLU A 409 27.09 -7.01 6.42
N TYR A 410 26.52 -7.98 5.69
CA TYR A 410 27.02 -9.35 5.66
C TYR A 410 28.43 -9.44 5.08
N ILE A 411 28.67 -8.78 3.95
CA ILE A 411 30.00 -8.69 3.32
C ILE A 411 31.01 -8.06 4.29
N ARG A 412 30.62 -6.97 4.96
CA ARG A 412 31.46 -6.28 5.95
C ARG A 412 31.82 -7.19 7.13
N LYS A 413 30.86 -7.98 7.64
CA LYS A 413 31.07 -8.91 8.76
C LYS A 413 32.00 -10.07 8.40
N LEU A 414 31.98 -10.55 7.16
CA LEU A 414 32.84 -11.65 6.73
C LEU A 414 34.32 -11.26 6.66
N ASN A 415 34.64 -9.97 6.55
CA ASN A 415 36.00 -9.44 6.45
C ASN A 415 36.86 -10.14 5.36
N ILE A 416 36.22 -10.50 4.24
CA ILE A 416 36.87 -11.17 3.10
C ILE A 416 37.08 -10.19 1.95
N THR A 417 38.18 -10.38 1.22
CA THR A 417 38.42 -9.62 -0.02
C THR A 417 37.73 -10.30 -1.19
N ILE A 418 36.70 -9.65 -1.74
CA ILE A 418 36.00 -10.13 -2.93
C ILE A 418 36.81 -9.75 -4.17
N THR A 419 37.51 -10.74 -4.75
CA THR A 419 38.42 -10.52 -5.88
C THR A 419 37.74 -10.66 -7.25
N ASN A 420 36.73 -11.53 -7.37
CA ASN A 420 36.01 -11.79 -8.63
C ASN A 420 34.56 -12.25 -8.39
N VAL A 421 33.81 -12.45 -9.48
CA VAL A 421 32.39 -12.85 -9.45
C VAL A 421 32.19 -14.22 -8.80
N ASN A 422 33.07 -15.19 -9.07
CA ASN A 422 32.96 -16.54 -8.48
C ASN A 422 33.11 -16.52 -6.96
N CYS A 423 34.06 -15.71 -6.45
CA CYS A 423 34.21 -15.46 -5.02
C CYS A 423 32.93 -14.85 -4.45
N PHE A 424 32.37 -13.84 -5.13
CA PHE A 424 31.11 -13.21 -4.71
C PHE A 424 29.93 -14.20 -4.70
N GLN A 425 29.79 -15.07 -5.70
CA GLN A 425 28.75 -16.09 -5.74
C GLN A 425 28.83 -17.08 -4.58
N GLN A 426 30.03 -17.43 -4.10
CA GLN A 426 30.18 -18.24 -2.90
C GLN A 426 29.70 -17.50 -1.64
N VAL A 427 29.95 -16.20 -1.56
CA VAL A 427 29.42 -15.34 -0.48
C VAL A 427 27.91 -15.27 -0.54
N LEU A 428 27.35 -15.07 -1.73
CA LEU A 428 25.90 -15.00 -1.93
C LEU A 428 25.20 -16.29 -1.52
N LYS A 429 25.76 -17.47 -1.83
CA LYS A 429 25.18 -18.74 -1.38
C LYS A 429 25.05 -18.81 0.14
N LYS A 430 26.06 -18.35 0.89
CA LYS A 430 26.02 -18.34 2.36
C LYS A 430 25.06 -17.28 2.90
N PHE A 431 25.08 -16.08 2.31
CA PHE A 431 24.15 -15.00 2.64
C PHE A 431 22.69 -15.43 2.43
N GLU A 432 22.40 -16.07 1.29
CA GLU A 432 21.07 -16.54 0.95
C GLU A 432 20.56 -17.58 1.94
N ILE A 433 21.38 -18.57 2.32
CA ILE A 433 21.02 -19.57 3.33
C ILE A 433 20.67 -18.88 4.66
N GLU A 434 21.54 -17.99 5.17
CA GLU A 434 21.29 -17.28 6.43
C GLU A 434 20.04 -16.39 6.36
N ARG A 435 19.83 -15.73 5.22
CA ARG A 435 18.69 -14.84 5.01
C ARG A 435 17.39 -15.62 4.91
N VAL A 436 17.38 -16.75 4.20
CA VAL A 436 16.24 -17.67 4.11
C VAL A 436 15.84 -18.18 5.50
N ASP A 437 16.80 -18.62 6.31
CA ASP A 437 16.52 -19.14 7.64
C ASP A 437 15.92 -18.06 8.57
N LYS A 438 16.46 -16.83 8.52
CA LYS A 438 15.90 -15.68 9.25
C LYS A 438 14.46 -15.37 8.84
N ILE A 439 14.17 -15.35 7.53
CA ILE A 439 12.83 -15.08 7.02
C ILE A 439 11.87 -16.22 7.39
N MET A 440 12.33 -17.47 7.30
CA MET A 440 11.53 -18.65 7.66
C MET A 440 11.10 -18.59 9.12
N VAL A 441 12.00 -18.21 10.04
CA VAL A 441 11.66 -18.03 11.47
C VAL A 441 10.56 -16.98 11.66
N ILE A 442 10.64 -15.86 10.94
CA ILE A 442 9.62 -14.79 11.01
C ILE A 442 8.27 -15.32 10.50
N ALA A 443 8.24 -15.96 9.33
CA ALA A 443 7.01 -16.50 8.74
C ALA A 443 6.38 -17.61 9.59
N GLN A 444 7.22 -18.50 10.16
CA GLN A 444 6.78 -19.58 11.05
C GLN A 444 6.18 -19.02 12.34
N LYS A 445 6.83 -18.02 12.95
CA LYS A 445 6.33 -17.37 14.16
C LYS A 445 4.94 -16.78 13.91
N TYR A 446 4.78 -16.03 12.83
CA TYR A 446 3.49 -15.47 12.43
C TYR A 446 2.42 -16.56 12.26
N TYR A 447 2.71 -17.61 11.49
CA TYR A 447 1.75 -18.69 11.25
C TYR A 447 1.34 -19.42 12.54
N ASN A 448 2.28 -19.63 13.46
CA ASN A 448 1.99 -20.31 14.72
C ASN A 448 1.03 -19.51 15.61
N GLU A 449 1.10 -18.18 15.55
CA GLU A 449 0.24 -17.25 16.28
C GLU A 449 -1.15 -17.08 15.63
N LEU A 450 -1.37 -17.58 14.40
CA LEU A 450 -2.66 -17.47 13.72
C LEU A 450 -3.76 -18.33 14.36
N PRO A 451 -5.01 -17.82 14.46
CA PRO A 451 -6.16 -18.64 14.79
C PRO A 451 -6.43 -19.66 13.67
N LYS A 452 -7.08 -20.78 14.02
CA LYS A 452 -7.31 -21.91 13.11
C LYS A 452 -8.01 -21.51 11.80
N THR A 453 -8.93 -20.54 11.85
CA THR A 453 -9.67 -20.04 10.68
C THR A 453 -8.77 -19.28 9.70
N GLU A 454 -7.79 -18.52 10.19
CA GLU A 454 -6.88 -17.74 9.36
C GLU A 454 -5.73 -18.57 8.79
N LYS A 455 -5.42 -19.74 9.38
CA LYS A 455 -4.40 -20.66 8.85
C LYS A 455 -4.76 -21.17 7.45
N THR A 456 -6.03 -21.49 7.21
CA THR A 456 -6.52 -21.90 5.88
C THR A 456 -6.36 -20.76 4.87
N ARG A 457 -6.80 -19.54 5.23
CA ARG A 457 -6.64 -18.37 4.35
C ARG A 457 -5.17 -18.08 4.04
N TYR A 458 -4.28 -18.23 5.02
CA TYR A 458 -2.84 -18.06 4.83
C TYR A 458 -2.26 -19.10 3.86
N TYR A 459 -2.68 -20.36 3.99
CA TYR A 459 -2.33 -21.42 3.04
C TYR A 459 -2.79 -21.06 1.64
N ASP A 460 -4.07 -20.68 1.47
CA ASP A 460 -4.64 -20.34 0.17
C ASP A 460 -3.94 -19.12 -0.46
N ALA A 461 -3.59 -18.11 0.34
CA ALA A 461 -2.83 -16.95 -0.09
C ALA A 461 -1.43 -17.33 -0.61
N LEU A 462 -0.69 -18.18 0.12
CA LEU A 462 0.58 -18.72 -0.35
C LEU A 462 0.42 -19.57 -1.61
N THR A 463 -0.60 -20.42 -1.69
CA THR A 463 -0.87 -21.22 -2.89
C THR A 463 -1.11 -20.32 -4.10
N SER A 464 -1.99 -19.31 -3.98
CA SER A 464 -2.31 -18.39 -5.08
C SER A 464 -1.11 -17.55 -5.54
N MET A 465 -0.14 -17.29 -4.65
CA MET A 465 1.10 -16.60 -5.00
C MET A 465 2.04 -17.45 -5.85
N PHE A 466 2.04 -18.78 -5.65
CA PHE A 466 2.92 -19.70 -6.39
C PHE A 466 2.24 -20.39 -7.58
N ILE A 467 0.91 -20.39 -7.65
CA ILE A 467 0.13 -21.02 -8.71
C ILE A 467 -0.72 -19.94 -9.43
N PRO A 468 -0.26 -19.42 -10.58
CA PRO A 468 -0.91 -18.29 -11.26
C PRO A 468 -2.34 -18.55 -11.74
N SER A 469 -2.72 -19.81 -11.96
CA SER A 469 -4.07 -20.18 -12.40
C SER A 469 -5.12 -20.03 -11.29
N LYS A 470 -4.69 -19.93 -10.02
CA LYS A 470 -5.60 -19.78 -8.90
C LYS A 470 -6.02 -18.32 -8.72
N PRO A 471 -7.30 -18.08 -8.33
CA PRO A 471 -7.73 -16.76 -7.92
C PRO A 471 -6.84 -16.21 -6.80
N VAL A 472 -6.46 -14.95 -6.91
CA VAL A 472 -5.61 -14.29 -5.92
C VAL A 472 -6.34 -14.23 -4.57
N VAL A 473 -5.71 -14.81 -3.54
CA VAL A 473 -6.21 -14.72 -2.16
C VAL A 473 -5.37 -13.71 -1.40
N GLN A 474 -6.06 -12.74 -0.78
CA GLN A 474 -5.40 -11.63 -0.11
C GLN A 474 -4.82 -12.05 1.24
N PHE A 475 -3.55 -11.73 1.45
CA PHE A 475 -2.91 -11.79 2.77
C PHE A 475 -3.54 -10.79 3.74
N GLU A 476 -3.61 -11.18 5.02
CA GLU A 476 -4.01 -10.31 6.13
C GLU A 476 -2.90 -9.27 6.42
N TRP A 477 -3.29 -8.13 6.99
CA TRP A 477 -2.42 -6.96 7.10
C TRP A 477 -1.18 -7.20 7.97
N LYS A 478 -1.26 -8.00 9.04
CA LYS A 478 -0.13 -8.34 9.91
C LYS A 478 0.94 -9.11 9.16
N PHE A 479 0.54 -9.96 8.21
CA PHE A 479 1.49 -10.63 7.34
C PHE A 479 2.18 -9.65 6.38
N LEU A 480 1.41 -8.74 5.77
CA LEU A 480 1.95 -7.71 4.89
C LEU A 480 2.98 -6.84 5.62
N ASP A 481 2.73 -6.56 6.90
CA ASP A 481 3.62 -5.77 7.75
C ASP A 481 4.94 -6.47 8.11
N LEU A 482 5.04 -7.80 7.92
CA LEU A 482 6.33 -8.51 8.00
C LEU A 482 7.30 -8.08 6.89
N GLY A 483 6.79 -7.45 5.82
CA GLY A 483 7.59 -6.94 4.71
C GLY A 483 8.30 -8.04 3.91
N LEU A 484 7.69 -9.22 3.80
CA LEU A 484 8.21 -10.40 3.07
C LEU A 484 7.70 -10.49 1.63
N ILE A 485 6.63 -9.77 1.32
CA ILE A 485 6.01 -9.70 -0.01
C ILE A 485 5.73 -8.24 -0.37
N TYR A 486 5.67 -7.94 -1.66
CA TYR A 486 5.20 -6.66 -2.16
C TYR A 486 3.95 -6.84 -3.02
N ARG A 487 3.19 -5.76 -3.14
CA ARG A 487 1.98 -5.67 -3.96
C ARG A 487 2.25 -4.82 -5.18
N TYR A 488 1.58 -5.14 -6.27
CA TYR A 488 1.45 -4.28 -7.45
C TYR A 488 0.07 -4.50 -8.09
N GLU A 489 -0.33 -3.59 -8.96
CA GLU A 489 -1.65 -3.60 -9.57
C GLU A 489 -1.56 -3.62 -11.10
N GLU A 490 -2.22 -4.61 -11.69
CA GLU A 490 -2.43 -4.74 -13.14
C GLU A 490 -3.90 -5.12 -13.39
N GLY A 491 -4.82 -4.21 -13.03
CA GLY A 491 -6.27 -4.44 -13.02
C GLY A 491 -6.77 -5.29 -11.84
N ILE A 492 -5.92 -6.16 -11.30
CA ILE A 492 -6.08 -6.80 -9.98
C ILE A 492 -4.81 -6.61 -9.15
N THR A 493 -4.94 -6.66 -7.82
CA THR A 493 -3.78 -6.62 -6.92
C THR A 493 -3.10 -7.99 -6.91
N HIS A 494 -1.82 -8.02 -7.27
CA HIS A 494 -0.97 -9.20 -7.22
C HIS A 494 -0.02 -9.15 -6.03
N TYR A 495 0.45 -10.33 -5.60
CA TYR A 495 1.40 -10.50 -4.50
C TYR A 495 2.63 -11.23 -5.02
N LEU A 496 3.82 -10.68 -4.75
CA LEU A 496 5.09 -11.31 -5.11
C LEU A 496 6.04 -11.36 -3.91
N PRO A 497 6.86 -12.42 -3.80
CA PRO A 497 7.94 -12.44 -2.84
C PRO A 497 8.85 -11.23 -3.01
N LEU A 498 9.29 -10.64 -1.89
CA LEU A 498 10.11 -9.43 -1.93
C LEU A 498 11.43 -9.62 -2.69
N CYS A 499 12.09 -10.75 -2.47
CA CYS A 499 13.38 -11.11 -3.05
C CYS A 499 13.54 -12.65 -3.09
N PRO A 500 14.53 -13.20 -3.82
CA PRO A 500 14.73 -14.65 -3.87
C PRO A 500 14.87 -15.35 -2.50
N PRO A 501 15.59 -14.80 -1.50
CA PRO A 501 15.56 -15.36 -0.15
C PRO A 501 14.15 -15.43 0.47
N ALA A 502 13.31 -14.42 0.24
CA ALA A 502 11.92 -14.44 0.70
C ALA A 502 11.09 -15.50 -0.04
N GLN A 503 11.25 -15.61 -1.36
CA GLN A 503 10.60 -16.66 -2.17
C GLN A 503 10.92 -18.05 -1.64
N LYS A 504 12.20 -18.36 -1.42
CA LYS A 504 12.66 -19.65 -0.90
C LYS A 504 12.13 -19.93 0.50
N ALA A 505 12.14 -18.94 1.38
CA ALA A 505 11.61 -19.10 2.73
C ALA A 505 10.09 -19.33 2.72
N LEU A 506 9.33 -18.57 1.93
CA LEU A 506 7.87 -18.74 1.82
C LEU A 506 7.51 -20.05 1.11
N LEU A 507 8.31 -20.52 0.16
CA LEU A 507 8.14 -21.83 -0.46
C LEU A 507 8.43 -22.95 0.55
N LYS A 508 9.50 -22.86 1.35
CA LYS A 508 9.76 -23.78 2.47
C LYS A 508 8.61 -23.80 3.48
N MET A 509 8.03 -22.63 3.78
CA MET A 509 6.84 -22.53 4.62
C MET A 509 5.66 -23.28 3.99
N TYR A 510 5.40 -23.06 2.69
CA TYR A 510 4.34 -23.75 1.97
C TYR A 510 4.55 -25.28 1.92
N MET A 511 5.79 -25.75 1.74
CA MET A 511 6.16 -27.17 1.77
C MET A 511 5.95 -27.83 3.14
N SER A 512 5.89 -27.05 4.22
CA SER A 512 5.60 -27.57 5.56
C SER A 512 4.12 -27.93 5.75
N PHE A 513 3.25 -27.48 4.85
CA PHE A 513 1.83 -27.77 4.91
C PHE A 513 1.48 -29.06 4.19
N ASP A 514 0.63 -29.86 4.83
CA ASP A 514 0.00 -30.98 4.16
C ASP A 514 -1.16 -30.50 3.27
N LEU A 515 -1.60 -31.36 2.34
CA LEU A 515 -2.71 -31.04 1.47
C LEU A 515 -4.00 -30.85 2.26
N PRO A 516 -4.83 -29.84 1.91
CA PRO A 516 -6.17 -29.67 2.45
C PRO A 516 -7.01 -30.95 2.38
N GLU A 517 -7.83 -31.19 3.41
CA GLU A 517 -8.59 -32.45 3.52
C GLU A 517 -9.61 -32.62 2.40
N ASN A 518 -10.19 -31.52 1.89
CA ASN A 518 -11.05 -31.56 0.71
C ASN A 518 -10.29 -32.10 -0.52
N ILE A 519 -9.05 -31.65 -0.76
CA ILE A 519 -8.22 -32.12 -1.88
C ILE A 519 -7.84 -33.59 -1.69
N LYS A 520 -7.45 -33.99 -0.47
CA LYS A 520 -7.18 -35.40 -0.14
C LYS A 520 -8.39 -36.30 -0.41
N ASN A 521 -9.58 -35.86 -0.02
CA ASN A 521 -10.80 -36.60 -0.28
C ASN A 521 -11.08 -36.73 -1.79
N GLN A 522 -10.94 -35.65 -2.56
CA GLN A 522 -11.09 -35.70 -4.02
C GLN A 522 -10.01 -36.56 -4.71
N LEU A 523 -8.78 -36.60 -4.17
CA LEU A 523 -7.71 -37.50 -4.63
C LEU A 523 -8.08 -38.98 -4.44
N ARG A 524 -8.68 -39.33 -3.30
CA ARG A 524 -9.09 -40.72 -3.00
C ARG A 524 -10.12 -41.24 -3.98
N VAL A 525 -11.11 -40.41 -4.32
CA VAL A 525 -12.20 -40.77 -5.26
C VAL A 525 -11.85 -40.51 -6.73
N GLY A 526 -10.75 -39.80 -7.01
CA GLY A 526 -10.30 -39.50 -8.38
C GLY A 526 -11.15 -38.45 -9.11
N SER A 527 -11.76 -37.52 -8.38
CA SER A 527 -12.68 -36.50 -8.94
C SER A 527 -12.22 -35.06 -8.70
N LEU A 528 -10.90 -34.82 -8.77
CA LEU A 528 -10.36 -33.48 -8.65
C LEU A 528 -10.87 -32.55 -9.76
N THR A 529 -11.11 -31.28 -9.40
CA THR A 529 -11.17 -30.21 -10.39
C THR A 529 -9.78 -29.91 -10.95
N GLY A 530 -9.71 -29.20 -12.08
CA GLY A 530 -8.43 -28.81 -12.68
C GLY A 530 -7.52 -28.04 -11.69
N GLU A 531 -8.11 -27.07 -10.98
CA GLU A 531 -7.41 -26.27 -9.97
C GLU A 531 -6.91 -27.11 -8.78
N GLN A 532 -7.74 -28.04 -8.29
CA GLN A 532 -7.35 -28.93 -7.19
C GLN A 532 -6.24 -29.88 -7.62
N PHE A 533 -6.28 -30.38 -8.87
CA PHE A 533 -5.24 -31.24 -9.39
C PHE A 533 -3.91 -30.50 -9.54
N GLU A 534 -3.93 -29.28 -10.08
CA GLU A 534 -2.72 -28.47 -10.23
C GLU A 534 -2.09 -28.15 -8.87
N GLU A 535 -2.89 -27.77 -7.88
CA GLU A 535 -2.40 -27.56 -6.51
C GLU A 535 -1.81 -28.82 -5.89
N ALA A 536 -2.51 -29.95 -5.99
CA ALA A 536 -2.03 -31.22 -5.46
C ALA A 536 -0.71 -31.64 -6.11
N LEU A 537 -0.62 -31.52 -7.43
CA LEU A 537 0.57 -31.84 -8.20
C LEU A 537 1.72 -30.90 -7.84
N PHE A 538 1.48 -29.58 -7.85
CA PHE A 538 2.48 -28.58 -7.49
C PHE A 538 3.07 -28.86 -6.11
N ASN A 539 2.22 -29.00 -5.09
CA ASN A 539 2.64 -29.27 -3.71
C ASN A 539 3.52 -30.53 -3.63
N ARG A 540 3.14 -31.64 -4.27
CA ARG A 540 3.93 -32.88 -4.19
C ARG A 540 5.21 -32.84 -5.01
N LEU A 541 5.24 -32.10 -6.13
CA LEU A 541 6.48 -31.86 -6.86
C LEU A 541 7.46 -31.08 -5.98
N ILE A 542 7.07 -29.91 -5.47
CA ILE A 542 8.00 -29.07 -4.69
C ILE A 542 8.43 -29.74 -3.38
N CYS A 543 7.57 -30.52 -2.71
CA CYS A 543 7.93 -31.29 -1.51
C CYS A 543 9.02 -32.34 -1.77
N ARG A 544 9.24 -32.67 -3.05
CA ARG A 544 10.31 -33.54 -3.54
C ARG A 544 11.44 -32.78 -4.24
N CYS A 545 11.52 -31.47 -4.05
CA CYS A 545 12.66 -30.66 -4.48
C CYS A 545 13.97 -31.24 -3.91
N ASN A 546 15.04 -31.23 -4.71
CA ASN A 546 16.33 -31.88 -4.43
C ASN A 546 16.29 -33.41 -4.36
N THR A 547 15.20 -34.04 -4.80
CA THR A 547 15.12 -35.51 -4.97
C THR A 547 14.90 -35.89 -6.43
N SER A 548 15.02 -37.17 -6.73
CA SER A 548 14.75 -37.71 -8.06
C SER A 548 13.34 -38.30 -8.08
N ILE A 549 12.48 -37.79 -8.96
CA ILE A 549 11.12 -38.32 -9.18
C ILE A 549 11.16 -39.13 -10.47
N GLN A 550 10.89 -40.43 -10.36
CA GLN A 550 10.76 -41.32 -11.50
C GLN A 550 9.28 -41.56 -11.79
N LEU A 551 8.86 -41.31 -13.02
CA LEU A 551 7.49 -41.55 -13.48
C LEU A 551 7.54 -42.50 -14.67
N ASN A 552 6.84 -43.62 -14.56
CA ASN A 552 6.60 -44.50 -15.70
C ASN A 552 5.72 -43.77 -16.72
N THR A 553 6.07 -43.90 -17.99
CA THR A 553 5.27 -43.31 -19.06
C THR A 553 4.75 -44.35 -20.03
N THR A 554 3.59 -44.04 -20.57
CA THR A 554 2.97 -44.76 -21.68
C THR A 554 2.91 -43.86 -22.92
N ASP A 555 2.54 -44.43 -24.05
CA ASP A 555 2.03 -43.65 -25.16
C ASP A 555 0.55 -43.27 -24.92
N LEU A 556 -0.05 -42.56 -25.87
CA LEU A 556 -1.46 -42.15 -25.80
C LEU A 556 -2.46 -43.31 -25.94
N ASN A 557 -1.99 -44.56 -26.06
CA ASN A 557 -2.78 -45.79 -26.12
C ASN A 557 -2.36 -46.81 -25.04
N ASN A 558 -1.77 -46.32 -23.94
CA ASN A 558 -1.37 -47.09 -22.77
C ASN A 558 -0.27 -48.14 -22.99
N ASN A 559 0.48 -48.07 -24.09
CA ASN A 559 1.63 -48.94 -24.28
C ASN A 559 2.83 -48.37 -23.52
N ASN A 560 3.50 -49.21 -22.73
CA ASN A 560 4.68 -48.81 -21.97
C ASN A 560 5.75 -48.22 -22.89
N ARG A 561 6.33 -47.10 -22.45
CA ARG A 561 7.42 -46.43 -23.14
C ARG A 561 8.69 -46.51 -22.31
N ASN A 562 8.98 -45.43 -21.60
CA ASN A 562 10.21 -45.22 -20.85
C ASN A 562 9.86 -44.59 -19.50
N VAL A 563 10.86 -44.52 -18.63
CA VAL A 563 10.77 -43.74 -17.40
C VAL A 563 11.24 -42.32 -17.69
N ILE A 564 10.50 -41.32 -17.20
CA ILE A 564 11.01 -39.95 -17.12
C ILE A 564 11.55 -39.70 -15.73
N THR A 565 12.66 -38.98 -15.64
CA THR A 565 13.24 -38.55 -14.37
C THR A 565 13.12 -37.04 -14.27
N LEU A 566 12.40 -36.56 -13.27
CA LEU A 566 12.34 -35.15 -12.91
C LEU A 566 13.28 -34.94 -11.73
N GLN A 567 14.32 -34.15 -11.94
CA GLN A 567 15.27 -33.76 -10.90
C GLN A 567 15.49 -32.26 -10.99
N PHE A 568 15.10 -31.55 -9.94
CA PHE A 568 15.23 -30.10 -9.83
C PHE A 568 15.60 -29.71 -8.41
N ASN A 569 16.29 -28.58 -8.26
CA ASN A 569 16.80 -28.07 -6.98
C ASN A 569 16.13 -26.77 -6.53
N ASP A 570 15.30 -26.17 -7.37
CA ASP A 570 14.59 -24.93 -7.08
C ASP A 570 13.28 -24.83 -7.89
N TYR A 571 12.48 -23.83 -7.56
CA TYR A 571 11.23 -23.51 -8.26
C TYR A 571 11.16 -22.00 -8.54
N ASP A 572 10.74 -21.64 -9.75
CA ASP A 572 10.52 -20.24 -10.09
C ASP A 572 9.40 -20.05 -11.12
N LEU A 573 8.86 -18.83 -11.13
CA LEU A 573 7.81 -18.40 -12.05
C LEU A 573 8.43 -17.65 -13.22
N ILE A 574 8.06 -18.03 -14.45
CA ILE A 574 8.38 -17.24 -15.63
C ILE A 574 7.48 -16.02 -15.62
N LYS A 575 8.07 -14.82 -15.51
CA LYS A 575 7.33 -13.55 -15.40
C LYS A 575 7.01 -13.01 -16.79
N ASN A 576 5.81 -12.51 -17.04
CA ASN A 576 5.51 -11.76 -18.27
C ASN A 576 6.40 -10.50 -18.33
N PRO A 577 7.11 -10.18 -19.45
CA PRO A 577 7.07 -10.81 -20.78
C PRO A 577 8.19 -11.82 -21.10
N GLN A 578 8.86 -12.36 -20.08
CA GLN A 578 9.85 -13.42 -20.25
C GLN A 578 9.18 -14.70 -20.76
N LEU A 579 9.92 -15.47 -21.55
CA LEU A 579 9.49 -16.76 -22.08
C LEU A 579 10.30 -17.92 -21.51
N SER A 580 11.23 -17.67 -20.60
CA SER A 580 12.00 -18.67 -19.86
C SER A 580 12.51 -18.09 -18.54
N LEU A 581 13.19 -18.92 -17.75
CA LEU A 581 13.95 -18.47 -16.58
C LEU A 581 15.34 -17.94 -16.95
N GLY A 582 15.77 -18.08 -18.21
CA GLY A 582 17.10 -17.68 -18.68
C GLY A 582 18.25 -18.61 -18.28
N PRO A 583 19.48 -18.27 -18.67
CA PRO A 583 20.63 -19.17 -18.56
C PRO A 583 20.97 -19.59 -17.13
N GLY A 584 21.32 -20.87 -16.95
CA GLY A 584 21.74 -21.44 -15.66
C GLY A 584 20.62 -21.98 -14.78
N ASN A 585 19.37 -21.93 -15.26
CA ASN A 585 18.18 -22.40 -14.55
C ASN A 585 17.65 -23.75 -15.05
N ASP A 586 18.50 -24.57 -15.69
CA ASP A 586 18.13 -25.87 -16.28
C ASP A 586 17.66 -26.90 -15.24
N LYS A 587 18.04 -26.70 -13.97
CA LYS A 587 17.61 -27.52 -12.82
C LYS A 587 16.53 -26.86 -11.97
N VAL A 588 15.95 -25.76 -12.43
CA VAL A 588 14.83 -25.08 -11.78
C VAL A 588 13.54 -25.54 -12.45
N LEU A 589 12.56 -25.96 -11.65
CA LEU A 589 11.22 -26.24 -12.17
C LEU A 589 10.54 -24.89 -12.45
N GLY A 590 10.43 -24.53 -13.72
CA GLY A 590 9.77 -23.31 -14.16
C GLY A 590 8.27 -23.53 -14.33
N ARG A 591 7.43 -22.69 -13.72
CA ARG A 591 5.99 -22.61 -14.01
C ARG A 591 5.73 -21.38 -14.88
N GLY A 592 5.00 -21.57 -15.98
CA GLY A 592 4.52 -20.46 -16.80
C GLY A 592 3.57 -19.53 -16.04
N PHE A 593 3.55 -18.24 -16.38
CA PHE A 593 2.54 -17.30 -15.86
C PHE A 593 1.10 -17.68 -16.31
N ASP A 594 0.08 -17.00 -15.80
CA ASP A 594 -1.31 -17.26 -16.22
C ASP A 594 -1.46 -17.10 -17.74
N ARG A 595 -2.08 -18.10 -18.40
CA ARG A 595 -2.20 -18.18 -19.87
C ARG A 595 -0.87 -18.25 -20.62
N TYR A 596 0.23 -18.62 -19.94
CA TYR A 596 1.47 -18.96 -20.61
C TYR A 596 1.20 -19.97 -21.73
N PRO A 597 1.81 -19.83 -22.92
CA PRO A 597 1.39 -20.63 -24.06
C PRO A 597 1.64 -22.11 -23.82
N ARG A 598 0.66 -22.96 -24.11
CA ARG A 598 0.75 -24.43 -24.29
C ARG A 598 1.21 -25.27 -23.10
N PHE A 599 2.27 -24.94 -22.39
CA PHE A 599 2.90 -25.75 -21.35
C PHE A 599 2.71 -25.13 -19.97
N ASP A 600 2.50 -25.97 -18.97
CA ASP A 600 2.31 -25.52 -17.59
C ASP A 600 3.67 -25.42 -16.87
N TYR A 601 4.50 -26.47 -17.03
CA TYR A 601 5.83 -26.54 -16.42
C TYR A 601 6.93 -26.83 -17.44
N MET A 602 8.12 -26.32 -17.17
CA MET A 602 9.34 -26.60 -17.90
C MET A 602 10.47 -26.98 -16.94
N LEU A 603 11.24 -28.00 -17.29
CA LEU A 603 12.43 -28.42 -16.56
C LEU A 603 13.54 -28.74 -17.55
N GLY A 604 14.48 -27.81 -17.72
CA GLY A 604 15.46 -27.88 -18.79
C GLY A 604 14.78 -28.07 -20.16
N PRO A 605 15.12 -29.11 -20.95
CA PRO A 605 14.48 -29.39 -22.24
C PRO A 605 13.18 -30.24 -22.12
N ILE A 606 12.63 -30.43 -20.93
CA ILE A 606 11.37 -31.15 -20.69
C ILE A 606 10.22 -30.15 -20.59
N PHE A 607 9.20 -30.32 -21.43
CA PHE A 607 8.00 -29.49 -21.47
C PHE A 607 6.79 -30.30 -21.01
N ILE A 608 6.01 -29.79 -20.06
CA ILE A 608 4.97 -30.54 -19.36
C ILE A 608 3.63 -29.83 -19.48
N GLN A 609 2.62 -30.56 -19.98
CA GLN A 609 1.21 -30.18 -19.93
C GLN A 609 0.50 -30.98 -18.85
N VAL A 610 -0.35 -30.33 -18.06
CA VAL A 610 -1.12 -30.97 -16.99
C VAL A 610 -2.62 -30.73 -17.21
N SER A 611 -3.44 -31.77 -17.05
CA SER A 611 -4.89 -31.61 -17.20
C SER A 611 -5.68 -32.81 -16.66
N ILE A 612 -6.87 -32.54 -16.13
CA ILE A 612 -7.83 -33.59 -15.72
C ILE A 612 -8.58 -34.21 -16.92
N SER A 613 -8.56 -33.59 -18.10
CA SER A 613 -9.16 -34.18 -19.30
C SER A 613 -8.26 -35.26 -19.91
N ASP A 614 -8.83 -36.11 -20.76
CA ASP A 614 -8.01 -36.95 -21.63
C ASP A 614 -7.23 -36.10 -22.65
N PHE A 615 -6.15 -36.66 -23.22
CA PHE A 615 -5.27 -35.92 -24.13
C PHE A 615 -6.01 -35.42 -25.38
N THR A 616 -6.94 -36.20 -25.93
CA THR A 616 -7.66 -35.81 -27.15
C THR A 616 -8.50 -34.57 -26.89
N SER A 617 -9.31 -34.60 -25.83
CA SER A 617 -10.14 -33.48 -25.41
C SER A 617 -9.31 -32.24 -25.06
N HIS A 618 -8.18 -32.44 -24.37
CA HIS A 618 -7.28 -31.35 -24.02
C HIS A 618 -6.61 -30.72 -25.24
N ASN A 619 -6.01 -31.52 -26.13
CA ASN A 619 -5.25 -31.05 -27.29
C ASN A 619 -6.14 -30.45 -28.41
N ASN A 620 -7.46 -30.66 -28.36
CA ASN A 620 -8.39 -30.08 -29.34
C ASN A 620 -8.59 -28.56 -29.17
N LYS A 621 -8.20 -27.97 -28.04
CA LYS A 621 -8.29 -26.52 -27.83
C LYS A 621 -7.07 -25.84 -28.46
N SER A 622 -7.27 -24.67 -29.07
CA SER A 622 -6.16 -23.90 -29.67
C SER A 622 -5.08 -23.55 -28.65
N SER A 623 -5.47 -23.20 -27.42
CA SER A 623 -4.55 -22.79 -26.35
C SER A 623 -3.61 -23.89 -25.84
N THR A 624 -3.91 -25.15 -26.10
CA THR A 624 -3.20 -26.33 -25.57
C THR A 624 -2.76 -27.31 -26.67
N ASN A 625 -3.06 -27.02 -27.93
CA ASN A 625 -2.66 -27.86 -29.06
C ASN A 625 -1.15 -27.84 -29.26
N ILE A 626 -0.50 -29.00 -29.07
CA ILE A 626 0.96 -29.16 -29.14
C ILE A 626 1.51 -28.73 -30.51
N ARG A 627 0.80 -28.92 -31.63
CA ARG A 627 1.30 -28.50 -32.95
C ARG A 627 1.65 -27.02 -32.98
N GLN A 628 0.84 -26.20 -32.30
CA GLN A 628 1.04 -24.76 -32.26
C GLN A 628 2.29 -24.34 -31.47
N ALA A 629 2.87 -25.22 -30.64
CA ALA A 629 4.15 -24.95 -29.99
C ALA A 629 5.35 -25.04 -30.95
N PHE A 630 5.16 -25.66 -32.13
CA PHE A 630 6.16 -25.78 -33.19
C PHE A 630 5.96 -24.78 -34.34
N GLU A 631 4.84 -24.05 -34.32
CA GLU A 631 4.56 -23.00 -35.30
C GLU A 631 5.08 -21.64 -34.80
N PRO A 632 5.45 -20.72 -35.71
CA PRO A 632 5.85 -19.37 -35.34
C PRO A 632 4.83 -18.72 -34.41
N MET A 633 5.30 -18.16 -33.29
CA MET A 633 4.40 -17.50 -32.35
C MET A 633 3.80 -16.24 -32.97
N SER A 634 2.50 -16.02 -32.73
CA SER A 634 1.89 -14.71 -32.94
C SER A 634 2.27 -13.76 -31.81
N ALA A 635 2.15 -12.44 -32.05
CA ALA A 635 2.26 -11.46 -30.98
C ALA A 635 1.31 -11.80 -29.82
N GLN A 636 1.79 -11.60 -28.60
CA GLN A 636 1.01 -11.79 -27.38
C GLN A 636 1.18 -10.56 -26.49
N ALA A 637 0.26 -10.38 -25.53
CA ALA A 637 0.36 -9.28 -24.58
C ALA A 637 1.70 -9.34 -23.84
N GLY A 638 2.54 -8.31 -24.04
CA GLY A 638 3.89 -8.22 -23.47
C GLY A 638 5.02 -8.75 -24.36
N ILE A 639 4.74 -9.60 -25.36
CA ILE A 639 5.76 -10.21 -26.23
C ILE A 639 5.59 -9.68 -27.66
N SER A 640 6.56 -8.87 -28.10
CA SER A 640 6.57 -8.26 -29.44
C SER A 640 6.99 -9.25 -30.54
N LEU A 641 6.55 -8.99 -31.78
CA LEU A 641 7.00 -9.76 -32.95
C LEU A 641 8.53 -9.68 -33.13
N ALA A 642 9.14 -8.55 -32.76
CA ALA A 642 10.59 -8.38 -32.77
C ALA A 642 11.29 -9.35 -31.80
N GLN A 643 10.74 -9.54 -30.60
CA GLN A 643 11.25 -10.53 -29.64
C GLN A 643 11.05 -11.97 -30.15
N ILE A 644 9.91 -12.26 -30.78
CA ILE A 644 9.62 -13.59 -31.33
C ILE A 644 10.60 -13.92 -32.46
N GLY A 645 10.83 -12.99 -33.40
CA GLY A 645 11.76 -13.17 -34.50
C GLY A 645 11.40 -14.35 -35.42
N GLY A 646 10.10 -14.64 -35.58
CA GLY A 646 9.59 -15.76 -36.37
C GLY A 646 9.79 -17.14 -35.75
N ARG A 647 10.32 -17.24 -34.53
CA ARG A 647 10.54 -18.50 -33.82
C ARG A 647 9.27 -19.05 -33.21
N ASN A 648 9.22 -20.36 -33.03
CA ASN A 648 8.17 -20.99 -32.24
C ASN A 648 8.48 -20.95 -30.74
N GLN A 649 7.50 -21.36 -29.92
CA GLN A 649 7.62 -21.27 -28.47
C GLN A 649 8.81 -22.07 -27.91
N ILE A 650 9.01 -23.29 -28.42
CA ILE A 650 10.08 -24.19 -27.95
C ILE A 650 11.45 -23.60 -28.28
N GLU A 651 11.61 -23.07 -29.49
CA GLU A 651 12.84 -22.40 -29.93
C GLU A 651 13.17 -21.21 -29.05
N ILE A 652 12.19 -20.35 -28.74
CA ILE A 652 12.42 -19.18 -27.90
C ILE A 652 12.87 -19.59 -26.50
N TYR A 653 12.14 -20.51 -25.85
CA TYR A 653 12.50 -20.99 -24.52
C TYR A 653 13.92 -21.57 -24.50
N LEU A 654 14.26 -22.44 -25.46
CA LEU A 654 15.58 -23.08 -25.51
C LEU A 654 16.70 -22.08 -25.87
N ASP A 655 16.43 -21.12 -26.76
CA ASP A 655 17.37 -20.07 -27.10
C ASP A 655 17.70 -19.18 -25.90
N GLU A 656 16.70 -18.83 -25.09
CA GLU A 656 16.92 -18.03 -23.88
C GLU A 656 17.66 -18.82 -22.79
N MET A 657 17.35 -20.11 -22.63
CA MET A 657 17.98 -20.97 -21.61
C MET A 657 19.42 -21.38 -21.96
N TYR A 658 19.67 -21.68 -23.23
CA TYR A 658 20.90 -22.35 -23.65
C TYR A 658 21.71 -21.56 -24.69
N GLY A 659 21.18 -20.45 -25.21
CA GLY A 659 21.76 -19.65 -26.29
C GLY A 659 21.16 -20.02 -27.65
N SER A 660 21.35 -19.14 -28.64
CA SER A 660 20.67 -19.18 -29.94
C SER A 660 20.88 -20.44 -30.79
N SER A 661 20.13 -20.49 -31.91
CA SER A 661 20.24 -21.47 -33.01
C SER A 661 19.58 -22.82 -32.73
N HIS A 662 18.52 -22.80 -31.90
CA HIS A 662 17.60 -23.92 -31.83
C HIS A 662 16.63 -23.90 -33.01
N SER A 663 16.24 -25.09 -33.45
CA SER A 663 15.14 -25.30 -34.39
C SER A 663 14.28 -26.44 -33.86
N ALA A 664 12.98 -26.22 -33.78
CA ALA A 664 11.99 -27.21 -33.38
C ALA A 664 10.94 -27.35 -34.48
N LYS A 665 10.74 -28.57 -34.99
CA LYS A 665 9.71 -28.85 -36.00
C LYS A 665 9.12 -30.24 -35.84
N ILE A 666 7.95 -30.44 -36.43
CA ILE A 666 7.34 -31.76 -36.58
C ILE A 666 7.77 -32.32 -37.95
N SER A 667 8.35 -33.52 -37.97
CA SER A 667 8.77 -34.16 -39.22
C SER A 667 7.57 -34.67 -40.03
N SER A 668 7.82 -35.07 -41.28
CA SER A 668 6.81 -35.74 -42.12
C SER A 668 6.29 -37.06 -41.53
N GLN A 669 6.98 -37.64 -40.55
CA GLN A 669 6.55 -38.82 -39.79
C GLN A 669 5.90 -38.46 -38.44
N ASN A 670 5.46 -37.20 -38.27
CA ASN A 670 4.91 -36.65 -37.03
C ASN A 670 5.85 -36.70 -35.82
N LYS A 671 7.16 -36.89 -36.03
CA LYS A 671 8.14 -36.92 -34.93
C LYS A 671 8.62 -35.52 -34.56
N PHE A 672 8.88 -35.29 -33.28
CA PHE A 672 9.44 -34.04 -32.81
C PHE A 672 10.95 -34.00 -33.09
N VAL A 673 11.37 -33.05 -33.92
CA VAL A 673 12.77 -32.85 -34.27
C VAL A 673 13.22 -31.51 -33.70
N VAL A 674 13.94 -31.58 -32.59
CA VAL A 674 14.53 -30.41 -31.92
C VAL A 674 16.04 -30.50 -31.99
N THR A 675 16.66 -29.48 -32.57
CA THR A 675 18.10 -29.42 -32.81
C THR A 675 18.69 -28.09 -32.40
N ARG A 676 19.97 -28.08 -32.06
CA ARG A 676 20.80 -26.89 -31.90
C ARG A 676 21.99 -27.01 -32.82
N ASN A 677 22.19 -26.05 -33.72
CA ASN A 677 23.25 -26.13 -34.75
C ASN A 677 23.22 -27.47 -35.52
N GLY A 678 22.02 -27.96 -35.84
CA GLY A 678 21.81 -29.23 -36.54
C GLY A 678 22.02 -30.51 -35.70
N ARG A 679 22.46 -30.41 -34.43
CA ARG A 679 22.58 -31.56 -33.52
C ARG A 679 21.35 -31.69 -32.64
N HIS A 680 20.87 -32.91 -32.40
CA HIS A 680 19.71 -33.13 -31.53
C HIS A 680 19.93 -32.56 -30.12
N VAL A 681 18.89 -31.91 -29.58
CA VAL A 681 18.89 -31.44 -28.18
C VAL A 681 18.73 -32.66 -27.27
N PRO A 682 19.74 -33.00 -26.45
CA PRO A 682 19.66 -34.15 -25.56
C PRO A 682 18.53 -33.97 -24.54
N GLY A 683 17.78 -35.04 -24.27
CA GLY A 683 16.74 -35.03 -23.25
C GLY A 683 15.47 -34.24 -23.59
N PHE A 684 15.32 -33.69 -24.81
CA PHE A 684 14.08 -33.03 -25.21
C PHE A 684 12.89 -33.99 -25.12
N ARG A 685 11.84 -33.59 -24.37
CA ARG A 685 10.61 -34.38 -24.18
C ARG A 685 9.40 -33.46 -24.06
N ILE A 686 8.26 -33.93 -24.58
CA ILE A 686 6.95 -33.37 -24.26
C ILE A 686 6.18 -34.41 -23.45
N VAL A 687 5.73 -34.02 -22.26
CA VAL A 687 5.05 -34.87 -21.30
C VAL A 687 3.62 -34.36 -21.09
N TYR A 688 2.64 -35.25 -21.19
CA TYR A 688 1.26 -34.99 -20.79
C TYR A 688 0.94 -35.75 -19.51
N ILE A 689 0.62 -35.03 -18.43
CA ILE A 689 0.24 -35.60 -17.14
C ILE A 689 -1.28 -35.50 -16.98
N ARG A 690 -1.93 -36.66 -16.88
CA ARG A 690 -3.38 -36.73 -16.69
C ARG A 690 -3.75 -36.78 -15.20
N GLY A 691 -4.66 -35.89 -14.80
CA GLY A 691 -5.14 -35.73 -13.42
C GLY A 691 -6.45 -36.44 -13.06
N SER A 692 -6.95 -37.31 -13.94
CA SER A 692 -8.18 -38.09 -13.71
C SER A 692 -7.97 -39.58 -14.00
N PRO A 693 -8.68 -40.49 -13.29
CA PRO A 693 -8.62 -41.91 -13.55
C PRO A 693 -8.96 -42.28 -14.99
N GLY A 694 -8.44 -43.43 -15.42
CA GLY A 694 -8.84 -44.08 -16.65
C GLY A 694 -7.70 -44.33 -17.62
N THR A 695 -7.78 -45.45 -18.32
CA THR A 695 -6.76 -45.86 -19.27
C THR A 695 -6.80 -45.01 -20.54
N PRO A 696 -5.65 -44.48 -21.01
CA PRO A 696 -5.58 -43.79 -22.28
C PRO A 696 -5.84 -44.78 -23.43
N ASN A 697 -6.77 -44.45 -24.32
CA ASN A 697 -7.14 -45.29 -25.47
C ASN A 697 -7.31 -44.42 -26.72
N HIS A 698 -6.26 -43.67 -27.08
CA HIS A 698 -6.27 -42.72 -28.18
C HIS A 698 -5.38 -43.20 -29.33
N SER A 699 -5.65 -44.40 -29.86
CA SER A 699 -4.92 -45.00 -30.98
C SER A 699 -4.69 -44.06 -32.16
N LYS A 700 -5.69 -43.26 -32.54
CA LYS A 700 -5.55 -42.22 -33.59
C LYS A 700 -4.53 -41.14 -33.23
N LYS A 701 -4.50 -40.68 -31.97
CA LYS A 701 -3.58 -39.63 -31.50
C LYS A 701 -2.15 -40.12 -31.37
N VAL A 702 -1.92 -41.42 -31.14
CA VAL A 702 -0.56 -42.00 -31.19
C VAL A 702 0.08 -41.77 -32.57
N ASN A 703 -0.69 -41.86 -33.65
CA ASN A 703 -0.17 -41.60 -35.01
C ASN A 703 0.07 -40.10 -35.27
N GLU A 704 -0.71 -39.22 -34.66
CA GLU A 704 -0.56 -37.77 -34.78
C GLU A 704 0.59 -37.21 -33.93
N PHE A 705 0.82 -37.80 -32.76
CA PHE A 705 1.80 -37.36 -31.77
C PHE A 705 2.54 -38.57 -31.17
N PRO A 706 3.34 -39.28 -31.99
CA PRO A 706 4.03 -40.49 -31.57
C PRO A 706 5.10 -40.22 -30.52
N ASP A 707 5.53 -39.00 -30.27
CA ASP A 707 6.62 -38.72 -29.32
C ASP A 707 6.15 -38.13 -27.98
N VAL A 708 4.83 -37.92 -27.81
CA VAL A 708 4.27 -37.48 -26.52
C VAL A 708 4.35 -38.62 -25.51
N MET A 709 4.94 -38.32 -24.35
CA MET A 709 5.00 -39.23 -23.22
C MET A 709 3.82 -38.95 -22.30
N HIS A 710 3.03 -39.96 -21.99
CA HIS A 710 1.86 -39.84 -21.14
C HIS A 710 2.13 -40.40 -19.75
N VAL A 711 1.78 -39.66 -18.71
CA VAL A 711 1.78 -40.13 -17.33
C VAL A 711 0.33 -40.25 -16.87
N THR A 712 -0.06 -41.47 -16.47
CA THR A 712 -1.43 -41.77 -16.02
C THR A 712 -1.68 -41.21 -14.62
N PHE A 713 -2.95 -41.02 -14.28
CA PHE A 713 -3.33 -40.63 -12.93
C PHE A 713 -2.90 -41.67 -11.89
N GLU A 714 -2.98 -42.96 -12.22
CA GLU A 714 -2.58 -44.04 -11.33
C GLU A 714 -1.07 -44.02 -11.01
N GLU A 715 -0.23 -43.68 -11.99
CA GLU A 715 1.21 -43.49 -11.78
C GLU A 715 1.50 -42.26 -10.92
N ILE A 716 0.83 -41.14 -11.19
CA ILE A 716 0.93 -39.94 -10.34
C ILE A 716 0.49 -40.26 -8.91
N ARG A 717 -0.62 -41.00 -8.75
CA ARG A 717 -1.15 -41.40 -7.45
C ARG A 717 -0.18 -42.27 -6.67
N SER A 718 0.39 -43.28 -7.32
CA SER A 718 1.35 -44.20 -6.67
C SER A 718 2.66 -43.49 -6.32
N GLN A 719 3.19 -42.67 -7.22
CA GLN A 719 4.50 -42.05 -7.03
C GLN A 719 4.44 -40.83 -6.13
N LEU A 720 3.46 -39.94 -6.29
CA LEU A 720 3.42 -38.64 -5.62
C LEU A 720 2.47 -38.59 -4.42
N PHE A 721 1.48 -39.49 -4.35
CA PHE A 721 0.45 -39.50 -3.30
C PHE A 721 0.35 -40.81 -2.49
N PRO A 722 1.44 -41.55 -2.19
CA PRO A 722 1.36 -42.90 -1.63
C PRO A 722 0.71 -43.00 -0.23
N ASN A 723 0.71 -41.89 0.54
CA ASN A 723 0.24 -41.87 1.93
C ASN A 723 -1.11 -41.17 2.13
N ILE A 724 -1.76 -40.72 1.05
CA ILE A 724 -3.07 -40.04 1.11
C ILE A 724 -4.21 -41.01 0.79
N VAL A 725 -3.91 -41.95 -0.11
CA VAL A 725 -4.84 -42.91 -0.68
C VAL A 725 -4.69 -44.26 -0.01
#